data_AF-A0A0G4ECY9-F1
#
_entry.id   AF-A0A0G4ECY9-F1
#
_cell.length_a   1.000
_cell.length_b   1.000
_cell.length_c   1.000
_cell.angle_alpha   90.00
_cell.angle_beta   90.00
_cell.angle_gamma   90.00
#
_symmetry.space_group_name_H-M   'P 1'
#
loop_
_entity.id
_entity.type
_entity.pdbx_description
1 polymer ?
#
loop_
_entity_poly.entity_id
_entity_poly.type
_entity_poly.pdbx_seq_one_letter_code
_entity_poly.pdbx_strand_id
1 'polypeptide(L)'
;MQFSPFKKPFEEEIEEWAAKLLTVSETLDEWLKCQRSWLYLQPIFDSPDIMKQLPAEGKRFKSVDNMWRSTMKRTHDNPGALEMCAREGLLEDFQDANKNLELVQKGLDDYLETKRSLFARLYFLSNDDLLEILSQTKDPTRVQPFLKKVFESMAKLQFHEDYSADSMYSGEGEKVPFVETIYTKDKNVETWMTEIEIQMKKAVRDVLYKSILDYPTKPRAEWVLVHPGQCVLNGSQVHWTSDVEEAIQNGTVKQYWDGLNRQLLDMVALVRTGLNKMNSISVGALIVIDVHAKDVVENLVKEKIDNISAFEWIAQLRYYWQNDDCWCQCVQTNFPYGYEYLGNSMRLVITPHADMCYMTLLGAQQLNLGGAPAGPAGTDKTETTKDLAKALAKQCVVFNCSEMMDYIMVGKFFKGLASSGAWCCLDEFNRIKVLSVIAQQLLILFGAKGELAGFNDSKEVDFEGSVIRMYPTFNVFITMNRGNTRRAELPDNLKALFRPMAMMVPDYALIGEIMLYSFGFDQARDLARKMVATFQLSSEQLSAQDHYDYHGMRAMRSVINAAGLLKRADQDMDEEKLLLRALRDVNVPKFLQQLSSQDHYDYGMRAVKSVLTAAGNLKRKFPNEDESILMLRAINDVNLAKFLSHDLPLFQGITSDLFQGVVLPQPDYKALLDALNKNLERICSPSPSCTR
;
A
#
# COMPACT_ATOMS: atom_id res chain seq x y z
N MET A 1 44.66 18.08 30.51
CA MET A 1 45.91 18.56 31.17
C MET A 1 46.33 19.96 30.72
N GLN A 2 46.08 20.39 29.47
CA GLN A 2 46.51 21.69 28.90
C GLN A 2 46.15 22.96 29.73
N PHE A 3 45.04 22.96 30.49
CA PHE A 3 44.64 24.09 31.35
C PHE A 3 45.23 24.07 32.77
N SER A 4 46.12 23.12 33.09
CA SER A 4 46.72 23.02 34.43
C SER A 4 47.88 24.01 34.60
N PRO A 5 47.98 24.72 35.74
CA PRO A 5 49.16 25.55 36.04
C PRO A 5 50.45 24.71 36.20
N PHE A 6 50.32 23.39 36.38
CA PHE A 6 51.43 22.44 36.50
C PHE A 6 51.80 21.78 35.16
N LYS A 7 51.38 22.31 34.00
CA LYS A 7 51.68 21.67 32.70
C LYS A 7 53.15 21.69 32.29
N LYS A 8 53.91 22.72 32.69
CA LYS A 8 55.28 23.00 32.20
C LYS A 8 56.26 21.80 32.21
N PRO A 9 56.31 20.94 33.25
CA PRO A 9 57.23 19.80 33.26
C PRO A 9 56.86 18.66 32.30
N PHE A 10 55.61 18.65 31.79
CA PHE A 10 55.05 17.60 30.94
C PHE A 10 54.56 18.18 29.60
N GLU A 11 54.99 19.40 29.24
CA GLU A 11 54.42 20.14 28.11
C GLU A 11 54.72 19.42 26.78
N GLU A 12 55.96 18.94 26.60
CA GLU A 12 56.38 18.11 25.46
C GLU A 12 55.62 16.77 25.40
N GLU A 13 55.51 16.03 26.51
CA GLU A 13 54.75 14.77 26.57
C GLU A 13 53.26 14.97 26.25
N ILE A 14 52.65 16.06 26.74
CA ILE A 14 51.25 16.39 26.48
C ILE A 14 51.03 16.74 25.00
N GLU A 15 51.98 17.43 24.36
CA GLU A 15 51.92 17.75 22.93
C GLU A 15 52.13 16.50 22.05
N GLU A 16 53.09 15.64 22.39
CA GLU A 16 53.31 14.36 21.69
C GLU A 16 52.08 13.44 21.80
N TRP A 17 51.51 13.28 23.00
CA TRP A 17 50.29 12.49 23.18
C TRP A 17 49.08 13.13 22.51
N ALA A 18 48.95 14.46 22.50
CA ALA A 18 47.86 15.14 21.79
C ALA A 18 47.94 14.91 20.28
N ALA A 19 49.12 15.06 19.67
CA ALA A 19 49.35 14.77 18.25
C ALA A 19 49.05 13.30 17.92
N LYS A 20 49.59 12.36 18.71
CA LYS A 20 49.38 10.92 18.52
C LYS A 20 47.90 10.52 18.64
N LEU A 21 47.18 11.05 19.62
CA LEU A 21 45.74 10.76 19.80
C LEU A 21 44.89 11.40 18.69
N LEU A 22 45.27 12.57 18.18
CA LEU A 22 44.61 13.20 17.04
C LEU A 22 44.75 12.34 15.78
N THR A 23 45.98 11.94 15.41
CA THR A 23 46.22 11.05 14.25
C THR A 23 45.48 9.72 14.38
N VAL A 24 45.43 9.14 15.58
CA VAL A 24 44.66 7.90 15.85
C VAL A 24 43.16 8.13 15.64
N SER A 25 42.61 9.27 16.09
CA SER A 25 41.19 9.62 15.89
C SER A 25 40.87 9.80 14.40
N GLU A 26 41.64 10.62 13.69
CA GLU A 26 41.45 10.89 12.25
C GLU A 26 41.56 9.60 11.42
N THR A 27 42.52 8.74 11.76
CA THR A 27 42.69 7.43 11.10
C THR A 27 41.50 6.51 11.36
N LEU A 28 40.94 6.49 12.58
CA LEU A 28 39.75 5.71 12.90
C LEU A 28 38.49 6.25 12.19
N ASP A 29 38.32 7.57 12.08
CA ASP A 29 37.18 8.17 11.39
C ASP A 29 37.20 7.85 9.88
N GLU A 30 38.35 8.02 9.22
CA GLU A 30 38.51 7.66 7.80
C GLU A 30 38.44 6.14 7.57
N TRP A 31 38.94 5.31 8.49
CA TRP A 31 38.79 3.86 8.46
C TRP A 31 37.33 3.44 8.56
N LEU A 32 36.57 4.00 9.52
CA LEU A 32 35.14 3.72 9.68
C LEU A 32 34.30 4.23 8.50
N LYS A 33 34.73 5.29 7.82
CA LYS A 33 34.17 5.74 6.54
C LYS A 33 34.44 4.70 5.43
N CYS A 34 35.70 4.29 5.28
CA CYS A 34 36.11 3.27 4.29
C CYS A 34 35.41 1.93 4.51
N GLN A 35 35.26 1.49 5.76
CA GLN A 35 34.57 0.25 6.12
C GLN A 35 33.11 0.25 5.65
N ARG A 36 32.38 1.33 5.89
CA ARG A 36 30.96 1.45 5.52
C ARG A 36 30.78 1.40 4.01
N SER A 37 31.58 2.15 3.26
CA SER A 37 31.51 2.17 1.80
C SER A 37 32.00 0.85 1.18
N TRP A 38 33.05 0.22 1.72
CA TRP A 38 33.54 -1.07 1.24
C TRP A 38 32.53 -2.20 1.48
N LEU A 39 31.89 -2.25 2.66
CA LEU A 39 30.85 -3.25 2.96
C LEU A 39 29.64 -3.16 2.03
N TYR A 40 29.28 -1.95 1.58
CA TYR A 40 28.21 -1.75 0.60
C TYR A 40 28.65 -2.18 -0.82
N LEU A 41 29.85 -1.76 -1.25
CA LEU A 41 30.32 -1.96 -2.63
C LEU A 41 30.88 -3.36 -2.91
N GLN A 42 31.37 -4.09 -1.90
CA GLN A 42 31.92 -5.44 -2.06
C GLN A 42 30.95 -6.47 -2.68
N PRO A 43 29.73 -6.69 -2.16
CA PRO A 43 28.79 -7.64 -2.79
C PRO A 43 28.39 -7.23 -4.21
N ILE A 44 28.44 -5.93 -4.53
CA ILE A 44 28.08 -5.38 -5.84
C ILE A 44 29.19 -5.68 -6.87
N PHE A 45 30.44 -5.36 -6.54
CA PHE A 45 31.59 -5.54 -7.44
C PHE A 45 32.20 -6.95 -7.43
N ASP A 46 31.79 -7.83 -6.51
CA ASP A 46 32.03 -9.27 -6.64
C ASP A 46 31.22 -9.90 -7.79
N SER A 47 30.12 -9.25 -8.23
CA SER A 47 29.34 -9.73 -9.38
C SER A 47 30.12 -9.57 -10.71
N PRO A 48 30.37 -10.67 -11.45
CA PRO A 48 31.15 -10.62 -12.68
C PRO A 48 30.44 -9.88 -13.81
N ASP A 49 29.11 -9.72 -13.73
CA ASP A 49 28.34 -9.06 -14.78
C ASP A 49 28.31 -7.53 -14.57
N ILE A 50 28.30 -7.05 -13.31
CA ILE A 50 28.51 -5.62 -12.99
C ILE A 50 29.95 -5.20 -13.31
N MET A 51 30.95 -6.04 -12.99
CA MET A 51 32.36 -5.81 -13.37
C MET A 51 32.60 -5.68 -14.88
N LYS A 52 31.74 -6.23 -15.75
CA LYS A 52 31.79 -6.03 -17.21
C LYS A 52 31.21 -4.70 -17.64
N GLN A 53 30.13 -4.25 -16.98
CA GLN A 53 29.45 -2.98 -17.27
C GLN A 53 30.27 -1.78 -16.77
N LEU A 54 30.94 -1.93 -15.62
CA LEU A 54 31.72 -0.88 -14.94
C LEU A 54 33.20 -1.29 -14.75
N PRO A 55 33.98 -1.45 -15.83
CA PRO A 55 35.34 -1.97 -15.75
C PRO A 55 36.35 -0.98 -15.13
N ALA A 56 36.13 0.33 -15.24
CA ALA A 56 37.02 1.33 -14.68
C ALA A 56 36.84 1.46 -13.16
N GLU A 57 35.59 1.52 -12.71
CA GLU A 57 35.15 1.56 -11.31
C GLU A 57 35.52 0.25 -10.62
N GLY A 58 35.25 -0.90 -11.26
CA GLY A 58 35.66 -2.22 -10.77
C GLY A 58 37.17 -2.36 -10.60
N LYS A 59 37.99 -1.72 -11.45
CA LYS A 59 39.45 -1.67 -11.27
C LYS A 59 39.85 -0.81 -10.07
N ARG A 60 39.22 0.35 -9.86
CA ARG A 60 39.42 1.20 -8.68
C ARG A 60 39.02 0.46 -7.39
N PHE A 61 37.84 -0.16 -7.37
CA PHE A 61 37.36 -0.92 -6.22
C PHE A 61 38.32 -2.07 -5.86
N LYS A 62 38.81 -2.84 -6.83
CA LYS A 62 39.83 -3.89 -6.59
C LYS A 62 41.15 -3.36 -6.00
N SER A 63 41.54 -2.13 -6.31
CA SER A 63 42.71 -1.51 -5.69
C SER A 63 42.48 -1.27 -4.20
N VAL A 64 41.30 -0.74 -3.85
CA VAL A 64 40.90 -0.49 -2.46
C VAL A 64 40.66 -1.80 -1.69
N ASP A 65 40.05 -2.81 -2.31
CA ASP A 65 39.82 -4.13 -1.71
C ASP A 65 41.13 -4.84 -1.32
N ASN A 66 42.14 -4.80 -2.20
CA ASN A 66 43.47 -5.35 -1.90
C ASN A 66 44.15 -4.62 -0.73
N MET A 67 44.07 -3.28 -0.70
CA MET A 67 44.58 -2.46 0.41
C MET A 67 43.84 -2.80 1.71
N TRP A 68 42.50 -2.79 1.69
CA TRP A 68 41.63 -3.10 2.82
C TRP A 68 41.95 -4.47 3.42
N ARG A 69 42.00 -5.54 2.61
CA ARG A 69 42.33 -6.90 3.08
C ARG A 69 43.75 -7.00 3.64
N SER A 70 44.73 -6.33 3.02
CA SER A 70 46.11 -6.25 3.51
C SER A 70 46.17 -5.58 4.89
N THR A 71 45.47 -4.46 5.07
CA THR A 71 45.40 -3.73 6.34
C THR A 71 44.67 -4.56 7.40
N MET A 72 43.47 -5.09 7.12
CA MET A 72 42.72 -5.91 8.09
C MET A 72 43.53 -7.11 8.58
N LYS A 73 44.29 -7.77 7.70
CA LYS A 73 45.17 -8.87 8.10
C LYS A 73 46.25 -8.41 9.07
N ARG A 74 46.92 -7.30 8.78
CA ARG A 74 47.95 -6.72 9.67
C ARG A 74 47.36 -6.30 11.03
N THR A 75 46.14 -5.78 11.06
CA THR A 75 45.42 -5.43 12.30
C THR A 75 44.99 -6.65 13.11
N HIS A 76 44.73 -7.78 12.44
CA HIS A 76 44.50 -9.05 13.12
C HIS A 76 45.80 -9.60 13.73
N ASP A 77 46.92 -9.47 12.99
CA ASP A 77 48.25 -9.90 13.43
C ASP A 77 48.82 -9.01 14.57
N ASN A 78 48.53 -7.71 14.58
CA ASN A 78 48.78 -6.81 15.72
C ASN A 78 47.52 -5.97 16.06
N PRO A 79 46.78 -6.30 17.15
CA PRO A 79 45.57 -5.60 17.54
C PRO A 79 45.81 -4.30 18.34
N GLY A 80 47.05 -3.86 18.52
CA GLY A 80 47.39 -2.65 19.27
C GLY A 80 46.88 -1.37 18.59
N ALA A 81 45.75 -0.84 19.05
CA ALA A 81 45.07 0.31 18.41
C ALA A 81 45.99 1.55 18.23
N LEU A 82 46.80 1.88 19.24
CA LEU A 82 47.75 3.01 19.18
C LEU A 82 48.94 2.74 18.24
N GLU A 83 49.36 1.48 18.07
CA GLU A 83 50.48 1.13 17.19
C GLU A 83 50.05 1.03 15.74
N MET A 84 48.85 0.49 15.50
CA MET A 84 48.29 0.36 14.15
C MET A 84 47.81 1.70 13.60
N CYS A 85 47.08 2.50 14.38
CA CYS A 85 46.49 3.76 13.89
C CYS A 85 47.48 4.92 13.84
N ALA A 86 48.59 4.87 14.58
CA ALA A 86 49.67 5.87 14.50
C ALA A 86 50.77 5.49 13.48
N ARG A 87 50.49 4.54 12.59
CA ARG A 87 51.43 4.10 11.55
C ARG A 87 51.53 5.14 10.43
N GLU A 88 52.76 5.53 10.09
CA GLU A 88 53.04 6.41 8.95
C GLU A 88 52.40 5.89 7.64
N GLY A 89 51.78 6.82 6.90
CA GLY A 89 51.08 6.55 5.64
C GLY A 89 49.67 5.96 5.75
N LEU A 90 49.27 5.38 6.89
CA LEU A 90 47.97 4.68 6.99
C LEU A 90 46.77 5.63 6.88
N LEU A 91 46.89 6.84 7.41
CA LEU A 91 45.87 7.89 7.27
C LEU A 91 45.70 8.31 5.80
N GLU A 92 46.81 8.48 5.09
CA GLU A 92 46.83 8.86 3.66
C GLU A 92 46.23 7.73 2.79
N ASP A 93 46.62 6.47 3.05
CA ASP A 93 46.04 5.27 2.43
C ASP A 93 44.51 5.26 2.56
N PHE A 94 43.96 5.52 3.76
CA PHE A 94 42.51 5.55 3.98
C PHE A 94 41.82 6.76 3.34
N GLN A 95 42.44 7.93 3.35
CA GLN A 95 41.89 9.12 2.67
C GLN A 95 41.82 8.91 1.15
N ASP A 96 42.86 8.33 0.54
CA ASP A 96 42.88 8.02 -0.89
C ASP A 96 41.97 6.84 -1.24
N ALA A 97 41.84 5.85 -0.36
CA ALA A 97 40.82 4.81 -0.48
C ALA A 97 39.41 5.42 -0.49
N ASN A 98 39.09 6.34 0.43
CA ASN A 98 37.79 7.00 0.51
C ASN A 98 37.50 7.83 -0.74
N LYS A 99 38.47 8.62 -1.25
CA LYS A 99 38.32 9.34 -2.54
C LYS A 99 38.04 8.38 -3.69
N ASN A 100 38.71 7.23 -3.74
CA ASN A 100 38.46 6.21 -4.77
C ASN A 100 37.08 5.56 -4.63
N LEU A 101 36.63 5.27 -3.40
CA LEU A 101 35.29 4.71 -3.13
C LEU A 101 34.18 5.72 -3.47
N GLU A 102 34.37 7.02 -3.20
CA GLU A 102 33.44 8.08 -3.61
C GLU A 102 33.31 8.16 -5.14
N LEU A 103 34.42 8.06 -5.88
CA LEU A 103 34.39 7.99 -7.35
C LEU A 103 33.73 6.72 -7.88
N VAL A 104 33.92 5.57 -7.23
CA VAL A 104 33.25 4.31 -7.56
C VAL A 104 31.75 4.38 -7.31
N GLN A 105 31.35 4.95 -6.17
CA GLN A 105 29.94 5.14 -5.81
C GLN A 105 29.25 6.09 -6.81
N LYS A 106 29.89 7.20 -7.17
CA LYS A 106 29.36 8.11 -8.19
C LYS A 106 29.17 7.40 -9.54
N GLY A 107 30.17 6.66 -10.02
CA GLY A 107 30.06 5.91 -11.28
C GLY A 107 28.96 4.84 -11.25
N LEU A 108 28.71 4.24 -10.08
CA LEU A 108 27.59 3.32 -9.87
C LEU A 108 26.23 4.05 -9.92
N ASP A 109 26.09 5.19 -9.24
CA ASP A 109 24.85 5.99 -9.27
C ASP A 109 24.54 6.52 -10.68
N ASP A 110 25.55 7.01 -11.42
CA ASP A 110 25.43 7.47 -12.82
C ASP A 110 24.99 6.31 -13.75
N TYR A 111 25.50 5.09 -13.53
CA TYR A 111 25.06 3.88 -14.24
C TYR A 111 23.62 3.50 -13.90
N LEU A 112 23.23 3.52 -12.63
CA LEU A 112 21.86 3.21 -12.20
C LEU A 112 20.85 4.23 -12.75
N GLU A 113 21.19 5.52 -12.80
CA GLU A 113 20.35 6.55 -13.42
C GLU A 113 20.20 6.31 -14.94
N THR A 114 21.28 5.90 -15.62
CA THR A 114 21.24 5.51 -17.04
C THR A 114 20.32 4.30 -17.28
N LYS A 115 20.28 3.34 -16.35
CA LYS A 115 19.34 2.21 -16.43
C LYS A 115 17.89 2.64 -16.15
N ARG A 116 17.67 3.57 -15.22
CA ARG A 116 16.34 4.13 -14.91
C ARG A 116 15.76 4.98 -16.05
N SER A 117 16.59 5.71 -16.80
CA SER A 117 16.10 6.49 -17.95
C SER A 117 15.68 5.62 -19.14
N LEU A 118 16.26 4.42 -19.29
CA LEU A 118 15.84 3.43 -20.31
C LEU A 118 14.48 2.79 -20.00
N PHE A 119 14.18 2.54 -18.72
CA PHE A 119 12.87 2.01 -18.29
C PHE A 119 12.37 2.73 -17.02
N ALA A 120 11.48 3.70 -17.22
CA ALA A 120 11.07 4.68 -16.21
C ALA A 120 10.49 4.08 -14.91
N ARG A 121 9.94 2.86 -14.93
CA ARG A 121 9.39 2.23 -13.72
C ARG A 121 10.48 1.80 -12.72
N LEU A 122 11.75 1.73 -13.13
CA LEU A 122 12.89 1.44 -12.24
C LEU A 122 13.21 2.61 -11.27
N TYR A 123 12.66 3.81 -11.50
CA TYR A 123 12.71 4.91 -10.52
C TYR A 123 11.90 4.60 -9.25
N PHE A 124 10.96 3.64 -9.28
CA PHE A 124 10.19 3.20 -8.11
C PHE A 124 10.90 2.14 -7.25
N LEU A 125 12.08 1.69 -7.69
CA LEU A 125 12.89 0.70 -6.98
C LEU A 125 14.03 1.36 -6.21
N SER A 126 14.34 0.77 -5.05
CA SER A 126 15.57 1.10 -4.32
C SER A 126 16.82 0.78 -5.15
N ASN A 127 17.96 1.38 -4.83
CA ASN A 127 19.22 1.05 -5.50
C ASN A 127 19.55 -0.44 -5.36
N ASP A 128 19.30 -1.03 -4.18
CA ASP A 128 19.57 -2.44 -3.88
C ASP A 128 18.67 -3.38 -4.71
N ASP A 129 17.36 -3.11 -4.76
CA ASP A 129 16.42 -3.85 -5.63
C ASP A 129 16.84 -3.80 -7.10
N LEU A 130 17.24 -2.62 -7.58
CA LEU A 130 17.67 -2.42 -8.96
C LEU A 130 18.98 -3.16 -9.26
N LEU A 131 19.94 -3.14 -8.33
CA LEU A 131 21.20 -3.88 -8.45
C LEU A 131 20.96 -5.40 -8.45
N GLU A 132 20.04 -5.90 -7.62
CA GLU A 132 19.68 -7.32 -7.64
C GLU A 132 19.11 -7.70 -9.01
N ILE A 133 18.13 -6.95 -9.54
CA ILE A 133 17.57 -7.18 -10.88
C ILE A 133 18.65 -7.15 -11.97
N LEU A 134 19.53 -6.13 -11.96
CA LEU A 134 20.61 -5.98 -12.94
C LEU A 134 21.69 -7.06 -12.83
N SER A 135 21.83 -7.72 -11.67
CA SER A 135 22.77 -8.83 -11.50
C SER A 135 22.29 -10.14 -12.15
N GLN A 136 20.98 -10.35 -12.28
CA GLN A 136 20.39 -11.63 -12.72
C GLN A 136 20.27 -11.77 -14.25
N THR A 137 21.21 -11.19 -15.02
CA THR A 137 21.20 -11.18 -16.51
C THR A 137 21.05 -12.56 -17.18
N LYS A 138 21.39 -13.65 -16.48
CA LYS A 138 21.39 -15.03 -17.01
C LYS A 138 20.07 -15.79 -16.78
N ASP A 139 19.24 -15.33 -15.85
CA ASP A 139 18.01 -16.03 -15.44
C ASP A 139 16.88 -15.03 -15.21
N PRO A 140 16.14 -14.65 -16.28
CA PRO A 140 15.05 -13.68 -16.24
C PRO A 140 13.94 -14.04 -15.24
N THR A 141 13.80 -15.32 -14.86
CA THR A 141 12.76 -15.78 -13.93
C THR A 141 12.94 -15.19 -12.53
N ARG A 142 14.17 -14.79 -12.16
CA ARG A 142 14.52 -14.18 -10.87
C ARG A 142 14.04 -12.75 -10.71
N VAL A 143 13.58 -12.10 -11.77
CA VAL A 143 12.98 -10.75 -11.70
C VAL A 143 11.54 -10.80 -11.16
N GLN A 144 10.90 -11.97 -11.12
CA GLN A 144 9.51 -12.11 -10.68
C GLN A 144 9.15 -11.51 -9.30
N PRO A 145 9.98 -11.62 -8.24
CA PRO A 145 9.69 -11.00 -6.94
C PRO A 145 9.53 -9.47 -7.01
N PHE A 146 10.16 -8.82 -7.97
CA PHE A 146 10.16 -7.37 -8.15
C PHE A 146 8.99 -6.86 -9.00
N LEU A 147 8.30 -7.74 -9.75
CA LEU A 147 7.20 -7.33 -10.64
C LEU A 147 6.10 -6.57 -9.88
N LYS A 148 5.76 -6.97 -8.65
CA LYS A 148 4.79 -6.27 -7.78
C LYS A 148 5.24 -4.89 -7.29
N LYS A 149 6.53 -4.55 -7.42
CA LYS A 149 7.06 -3.20 -7.12
C LYS A 149 7.03 -2.31 -8.38
N VAL A 150 7.14 -2.91 -9.56
CA VAL A 150 7.24 -2.24 -10.87
C VAL A 150 5.87 -2.04 -11.53
N PHE A 151 4.94 -2.97 -11.35
CA PHE A 151 3.58 -2.97 -11.92
C PHE A 151 2.54 -3.06 -10.79
N GLU A 152 1.34 -2.53 -11.00
CA GLU A 152 0.32 -2.43 -9.93
C GLU A 152 -0.13 -3.81 -9.41
N SER A 153 -0.28 -4.83 -10.26
CA SER A 153 -0.75 -6.15 -9.83
C SER A 153 -0.15 -7.36 -10.55
N MET A 154 0.84 -7.16 -11.44
CA MET A 154 1.60 -8.26 -12.04
C MET A 154 2.45 -8.96 -10.97
N ALA A 155 2.13 -10.22 -10.67
CA ALA A 155 2.82 -10.99 -9.65
C ALA A 155 3.82 -12.01 -10.22
N LYS A 156 3.49 -12.60 -11.37
CA LYS A 156 4.28 -13.63 -12.05
C LYS A 156 4.11 -13.55 -13.55
N LEU A 157 5.06 -14.13 -14.27
CA LEU A 157 5.02 -14.34 -15.72
C LEU A 157 5.10 -15.83 -16.00
N GLN A 158 4.33 -16.30 -16.98
CA GLN A 158 4.46 -17.66 -17.49
C GLN A 158 5.68 -17.72 -18.40
N PHE A 159 6.80 -18.23 -17.87
CA PHE A 159 7.99 -18.53 -18.67
C PHE A 159 7.93 -19.95 -19.22
N HIS A 160 8.47 -20.13 -20.44
CA HIS A 160 8.75 -21.41 -21.08
C HIS A 160 10.24 -21.79 -20.97
N GLU A 161 10.61 -22.99 -21.41
CA GLU A 161 12.00 -23.51 -21.34
C GLU A 161 13.03 -22.67 -22.11
N ASP A 162 12.59 -21.89 -23.10
CA ASP A 162 13.41 -20.96 -23.89
C ASP A 162 13.51 -19.55 -23.28
N TYR A 163 12.96 -19.35 -22.07
CA TYR A 163 12.76 -18.06 -21.42
C TYR A 163 11.85 -17.07 -22.21
N SER A 164 11.00 -17.58 -23.10
CA SER A 164 9.89 -16.78 -23.64
C SER A 164 8.76 -16.65 -22.61
N ALA A 165 8.04 -15.53 -22.64
CA ALA A 165 6.92 -15.24 -21.75
C ALA A 165 5.62 -15.05 -22.54
N ASP A 166 4.58 -15.82 -22.22
CA ASP A 166 3.30 -15.82 -22.95
C ASP A 166 2.10 -15.20 -22.20
N SER A 167 2.19 -15.08 -20.87
CA SER A 167 1.08 -14.67 -20.02
C SER A 167 1.57 -14.00 -18.74
N MET A 168 0.73 -13.13 -18.19
CA MET A 168 0.89 -12.56 -16.85
C MET A 168 -0.12 -13.13 -15.86
N TYR A 169 0.26 -13.19 -14.60
CA TYR A 169 -0.60 -13.58 -13.49
C TYR A 169 -0.69 -12.48 -12.42
N SER A 170 -1.88 -12.27 -11.86
CA SER A 170 -2.07 -11.42 -10.68
C SER A 170 -1.67 -12.11 -9.37
N GLY A 171 -1.62 -11.33 -8.28
CA GLY A 171 -1.40 -11.86 -6.94
C GLY A 171 -2.45 -12.87 -6.46
N GLU A 172 -3.67 -12.80 -7.00
CA GLU A 172 -4.79 -13.72 -6.70
C GLU A 172 -4.88 -14.91 -7.67
N GLY A 173 -3.96 -15.00 -8.64
CA GLY A 173 -3.87 -16.12 -9.59
C GLY A 173 -4.68 -15.95 -10.89
N GLU A 174 -5.33 -14.81 -11.11
CA GLU A 174 -5.95 -14.48 -12.41
C GLU A 174 -4.88 -14.47 -13.51
N LYS A 175 -5.16 -15.10 -14.65
CA LYS A 175 -4.26 -15.23 -15.80
C LYS A 175 -4.75 -14.39 -16.97
N VAL A 176 -3.87 -13.61 -17.58
CA VAL A 176 -4.12 -12.90 -18.85
C VAL A 176 -3.01 -13.25 -19.84
N PRO A 177 -3.32 -13.85 -21.02
CA PRO A 177 -2.34 -14.10 -22.07
C PRO A 177 -1.94 -12.80 -22.77
N PHE A 178 -0.70 -12.71 -23.23
CA PHE A 178 -0.24 -11.63 -24.11
C PHE A 178 -0.72 -11.86 -25.55
N VAL A 179 -0.79 -10.77 -26.33
CA VAL A 179 -1.12 -10.84 -27.76
C VAL A 179 0.05 -11.42 -28.57
N GLU A 180 1.29 -11.10 -28.17
CA GLU A 180 2.53 -11.57 -28.78
C GLU A 180 3.46 -12.11 -27.68
N THR A 181 4.11 -13.24 -27.92
CA THR A 181 5.09 -13.85 -27.00
C THR A 181 6.36 -13.00 -26.91
N ILE A 182 6.87 -12.80 -25.70
CA ILE A 182 8.03 -11.94 -25.43
C ILE A 182 9.27 -12.81 -25.20
N TYR A 183 10.30 -12.63 -26.02
CA TYR A 183 11.58 -13.34 -25.87
C TYR A 183 12.56 -12.51 -25.03
N THR A 184 12.90 -13.01 -23.84
CA THR A 184 13.82 -12.32 -22.91
C THR A 184 15.30 -12.66 -23.12
N LYS A 185 15.58 -13.75 -23.82
CA LYS A 185 16.93 -14.23 -24.11
C LYS A 185 17.74 -13.19 -24.91
N ASP A 186 19.00 -13.02 -24.53
CA ASP A 186 19.97 -12.11 -25.14
C ASP A 186 19.55 -10.61 -25.15
N LYS A 187 18.50 -10.23 -24.40
CA LYS A 187 18.07 -8.83 -24.19
C LYS A 187 18.43 -8.34 -22.79
N ASN A 188 18.77 -7.05 -22.68
CA ASN A 188 18.90 -6.39 -21.38
C ASN A 188 17.53 -6.29 -20.68
N VAL A 189 17.55 -6.24 -19.35
CA VAL A 189 16.33 -6.23 -18.52
C VAL A 189 15.43 -5.04 -18.85
N GLU A 190 16.01 -3.85 -19.04
CA GLU A 190 15.25 -2.65 -19.39
C GLU A 190 14.46 -2.80 -20.70
N THR A 191 15.03 -3.50 -21.70
CA THR A 191 14.43 -3.69 -23.02
C THR A 191 13.22 -4.62 -22.95
N TRP A 192 13.36 -5.82 -22.37
CA TRP A 192 12.24 -6.76 -22.30
C TRP A 192 11.18 -6.37 -21.26
N MET A 193 11.55 -5.64 -20.20
CA MET A 193 10.57 -5.02 -19.30
C MET A 193 9.70 -3.97 -20.02
N THR A 194 10.28 -3.18 -20.92
CA THR A 194 9.53 -2.22 -21.74
C THR A 194 8.61 -2.92 -22.72
N GLU A 195 9.05 -4.03 -23.33
CA GLU A 195 8.19 -4.89 -24.16
C GLU A 195 7.01 -5.47 -23.37
N ILE A 196 7.24 -5.91 -22.12
CA ILE A 196 6.17 -6.36 -21.22
C ILE A 196 5.15 -5.26 -20.93
N GLU A 197 5.58 -4.02 -20.67
CA GLU A 197 4.64 -2.92 -20.45
C GLU A 197 3.74 -2.69 -21.67
N ILE A 198 4.30 -2.76 -22.89
CA ILE A 198 3.56 -2.60 -24.14
C ILE A 198 2.57 -3.76 -24.35
N GLN A 199 3.02 -5.00 -24.19
CA GLN A 199 2.16 -6.19 -24.36
C GLN A 199 1.09 -6.31 -23.27
N MET A 200 1.38 -5.91 -22.04
CA MET A 200 0.39 -5.81 -20.96
C MET A 200 -0.78 -4.91 -21.37
N LYS A 201 -0.49 -3.69 -21.83
CA LYS A 201 -1.54 -2.74 -22.26
C LYS A 201 -2.32 -3.27 -23.46
N LYS A 202 -1.64 -3.84 -24.46
CA LYS A 202 -2.28 -4.52 -25.61
C LYS A 202 -3.23 -5.66 -25.17
N ALA A 203 -2.77 -6.51 -24.24
CA ALA A 203 -3.53 -7.66 -23.75
C ALA A 203 -4.78 -7.25 -22.95
N VAL A 204 -4.66 -6.28 -22.04
CA VAL A 204 -5.81 -5.76 -21.29
C VAL A 204 -6.82 -5.11 -22.25
N ARG A 205 -6.38 -4.39 -23.29
CA ARG A 205 -7.24 -3.82 -24.33
C ARG A 205 -7.99 -4.87 -25.14
N ASP A 206 -7.29 -5.91 -25.61
CA ASP A 206 -7.88 -7.02 -26.38
C ASP A 206 -8.91 -7.81 -25.56
N VAL A 207 -8.61 -8.13 -24.30
CA VAL A 207 -9.54 -8.84 -23.42
C VAL A 207 -10.73 -7.95 -23.02
N LEU A 208 -10.53 -6.64 -22.79
CA LEU A 208 -11.63 -5.71 -22.56
C LEU A 208 -12.56 -5.61 -23.78
N TYR A 209 -12.01 -5.53 -24.99
CA TYR A 209 -12.79 -5.51 -26.23
C TYR A 209 -13.62 -6.80 -26.39
N LYS A 210 -13.02 -7.98 -26.16
CA LYS A 210 -13.72 -9.27 -26.15
C LYS A 210 -14.83 -9.33 -25.10
N SER A 211 -14.57 -8.82 -23.90
CA SER A 211 -15.55 -8.71 -22.82
C SER A 211 -16.76 -7.86 -23.23
N ILE A 212 -16.53 -6.70 -23.86
CA ILE A 212 -17.57 -5.79 -24.36
C ILE A 212 -18.41 -6.45 -25.46
N LEU A 213 -17.80 -7.15 -26.42
CA LEU A 213 -18.52 -7.84 -27.49
C LEU A 213 -19.33 -9.05 -27.02
N ASP A 214 -18.89 -9.74 -25.97
CA ASP A 214 -19.53 -10.95 -25.45
C ASP A 214 -20.75 -10.64 -24.55
N TYR A 215 -20.75 -9.48 -23.88
CA TYR A 215 -21.79 -9.04 -22.94
C TYR A 215 -23.24 -9.12 -23.50
N PRO A 216 -23.56 -8.66 -24.73
CA PRO A 216 -24.93 -8.74 -25.26
C PRO A 216 -25.35 -10.16 -25.68
N THR A 217 -24.40 -11.11 -25.76
CA THR A 217 -24.63 -12.46 -26.32
C THR A 217 -24.92 -13.52 -25.26
N LYS A 218 -24.65 -13.23 -23.98
CA LYS A 218 -24.76 -14.19 -22.87
C LYS A 218 -25.55 -13.60 -21.70
N PRO A 219 -26.17 -14.44 -20.85
CA PRO A 219 -26.70 -14.00 -19.57
C PRO A 219 -25.61 -13.35 -18.71
N ARG A 220 -25.91 -12.20 -18.09
CA ARG A 220 -24.96 -11.43 -17.27
C ARG A 220 -24.27 -12.28 -16.20
N ALA A 221 -25.02 -13.17 -15.53
CA ALA A 221 -24.50 -14.07 -14.50
C ALA A 221 -23.47 -15.10 -15.01
N GLU A 222 -23.53 -15.48 -16.30
CA GLU A 222 -22.53 -16.36 -16.92
C GLU A 222 -21.32 -15.57 -17.43
N TRP A 223 -21.57 -14.42 -18.06
CA TRP A 223 -20.53 -13.54 -18.61
C TRP A 223 -19.51 -13.09 -17.53
N VAL A 224 -19.98 -12.73 -16.33
CA VAL A 224 -19.11 -12.32 -15.20
C VAL A 224 -18.12 -13.43 -14.79
N LEU A 225 -18.41 -14.70 -15.05
CA LEU A 225 -17.58 -15.84 -14.63
C LEU A 225 -16.51 -16.22 -15.67
N VAL A 226 -16.57 -15.68 -16.89
CA VAL A 226 -15.70 -16.04 -18.03
C VAL A 226 -14.57 -15.04 -18.25
N HIS A 227 -14.80 -13.76 -17.97
CA HIS A 227 -13.83 -12.67 -18.22
C HIS A 227 -13.03 -12.29 -16.97
N PRO A 228 -11.78 -11.80 -17.11
CA PRO A 228 -11.00 -11.27 -15.99
C PRO A 228 -11.71 -10.12 -15.26
N GLY A 229 -11.49 -10.02 -13.94
CA GLY A 229 -12.22 -9.10 -13.06
C GLY A 229 -12.17 -7.64 -13.53
N GLN A 230 -10.98 -7.15 -13.90
CA GLN A 230 -10.82 -5.80 -14.46
C GLN A 230 -11.67 -5.57 -15.73
N CYS A 231 -11.77 -6.57 -16.61
CA CYS A 231 -12.52 -6.48 -17.87
C CYS A 231 -14.03 -6.63 -17.67
N VAL A 232 -14.47 -7.35 -16.63
CA VAL A 232 -15.87 -7.40 -16.18
C VAL A 232 -16.31 -6.03 -15.67
N LEU A 233 -15.57 -5.44 -14.71
CA LEU A 233 -15.95 -4.18 -14.08
C LEU A 233 -16.06 -3.04 -15.12
N ASN A 234 -15.05 -2.89 -15.99
CA ASN A 234 -15.04 -1.80 -16.97
C ASN A 234 -15.93 -2.10 -18.18
N GLY A 235 -16.06 -3.35 -18.62
CA GLY A 235 -17.00 -3.73 -19.67
C GLY A 235 -18.46 -3.46 -19.27
N SER A 236 -18.81 -3.76 -18.01
CA SER A 236 -20.13 -3.45 -17.46
C SER A 236 -20.40 -1.95 -17.39
N GLN A 237 -19.37 -1.12 -17.15
CA GLN A 237 -19.50 0.34 -17.10
C GLN A 237 -19.64 0.99 -18.49
N VAL A 238 -19.01 0.43 -19.53
CA VAL A 238 -19.22 0.85 -20.93
C VAL A 238 -20.68 0.61 -21.33
N HIS A 239 -21.20 -0.59 -21.09
CA HIS A 239 -22.60 -0.92 -21.41
C HIS A 239 -23.58 -0.09 -20.57
N TRP A 240 -23.37 0.03 -19.26
CA TRP A 240 -24.20 0.90 -18.40
C TRP A 240 -24.23 2.36 -18.87
N THR A 241 -23.08 2.92 -19.31
CA THR A 241 -23.04 4.28 -19.85
C THR A 241 -23.93 4.42 -21.09
N SER A 242 -23.85 3.46 -22.02
CA SER A 242 -24.65 3.44 -23.25
C SER A 242 -26.14 3.26 -22.96
N ASP A 243 -26.49 2.27 -22.13
CA ASP A 243 -27.87 1.93 -21.78
C ASP A 243 -28.58 3.10 -21.05
N VAL A 244 -27.89 3.81 -20.16
CA VAL A 244 -28.45 4.98 -19.46
C VAL A 244 -28.66 6.14 -20.43
N GLU A 245 -27.73 6.41 -21.35
CA GLU A 245 -27.90 7.47 -22.34
C GLU A 245 -29.06 7.18 -23.31
N GLU A 246 -29.22 5.92 -23.74
CA GLU A 246 -30.40 5.49 -24.49
C GLU A 246 -31.69 5.62 -23.67
N ALA A 247 -31.68 5.23 -22.38
CA ALA A 247 -32.85 5.32 -21.52
C ALA A 247 -33.26 6.78 -21.20
N ILE A 248 -32.31 7.72 -21.14
CA ILE A 248 -32.59 9.16 -21.03
C ILE A 248 -33.25 9.66 -22.32
N GLN A 249 -32.66 9.38 -23.49
CA GLN A 249 -33.22 9.80 -24.79
C GLN A 249 -34.63 9.25 -25.04
N ASN A 250 -34.88 7.99 -24.66
CA ASN A 250 -36.17 7.32 -24.83
C ASN A 250 -37.17 7.62 -23.69
N GLY A 251 -36.78 8.33 -22.62
CA GLY A 251 -37.62 8.60 -21.46
C GLY A 251 -37.96 7.36 -20.62
N THR A 252 -37.21 6.26 -20.76
CA THR A 252 -37.45 4.96 -20.13
C THR A 252 -36.60 4.71 -18.88
N VAL A 253 -35.86 5.70 -18.39
CA VAL A 253 -34.94 5.64 -17.22
C VAL A 253 -35.50 4.84 -16.03
N LYS A 254 -36.79 5.00 -15.69
CA LYS A 254 -37.42 4.25 -14.60
C LYS A 254 -37.53 2.74 -14.87
N GLN A 255 -37.86 2.34 -16.10
CA GLN A 255 -37.92 0.92 -16.48
C GLN A 255 -36.52 0.29 -16.47
N TYR A 256 -35.50 1.07 -16.83
CA TYR A 256 -34.10 0.64 -16.73
C TYR A 256 -33.68 0.45 -15.26
N TRP A 257 -34.07 1.34 -14.35
CA TRP A 257 -33.85 1.17 -12.90
C TRP A 257 -34.48 -0.12 -12.34
N ASP A 258 -35.72 -0.44 -12.72
CA ASP A 258 -36.38 -1.71 -12.38
C ASP A 258 -35.66 -2.94 -12.98
N GLY A 259 -34.90 -2.75 -14.06
CA GLY A 259 -33.98 -3.72 -14.64
C GLY A 259 -32.70 -3.89 -13.81
N LEU A 260 -32.00 -2.80 -13.50
CA LEU A 260 -30.79 -2.79 -12.67
C LEU A 260 -31.02 -3.43 -11.31
N ASN A 261 -32.15 -3.13 -10.65
CA ASN A 261 -32.46 -3.71 -9.34
C ASN A 261 -32.65 -5.23 -9.39
N ARG A 262 -33.13 -5.80 -10.50
CA ARG A 262 -33.18 -7.25 -10.71
C ARG A 262 -31.80 -7.84 -10.95
N GLN A 263 -31.01 -7.23 -11.85
CA GLN A 263 -29.65 -7.67 -12.14
C GLN A 263 -28.76 -7.67 -10.89
N LEU A 264 -28.88 -6.67 -10.01
CA LEU A 264 -28.20 -6.62 -8.73
C LEU A 264 -28.56 -7.82 -7.83
N LEU A 265 -29.85 -8.14 -7.71
CA LEU A 265 -30.30 -9.30 -6.93
C LEU A 265 -29.82 -10.63 -7.53
N ASP A 266 -29.77 -10.74 -8.86
CA ASP A 266 -29.19 -11.89 -9.55
C ASP A 266 -27.69 -12.05 -9.22
N MET A 267 -26.92 -10.95 -9.15
CA MET A 267 -25.51 -10.98 -8.74
C MET A 267 -25.34 -11.36 -7.25
N VAL A 268 -26.19 -10.84 -6.35
CA VAL A 268 -26.18 -11.21 -4.92
C VAL A 268 -26.52 -12.68 -4.73
N ALA A 269 -27.51 -13.20 -5.47
CA ALA A 269 -27.84 -14.63 -5.50
C ALA A 269 -26.65 -15.47 -6.02
N LEU A 270 -25.95 -14.99 -7.06
CA LEU A 270 -24.78 -15.66 -7.61
C LEU A 270 -23.64 -15.82 -6.57
N VAL A 271 -23.40 -14.82 -5.70
CA VAL A 271 -22.40 -14.92 -4.61
C VAL A 271 -22.69 -16.09 -3.66
N ARG A 272 -23.98 -16.38 -3.40
CA ARG A 272 -24.42 -17.45 -2.49
C ARG A 272 -24.17 -18.85 -3.06
N THR A 273 -24.06 -19.01 -4.39
CA THR A 273 -23.89 -20.32 -5.06
C THR A 273 -22.54 -21.04 -4.79
N GLY A 274 -21.65 -20.48 -3.97
CA GLY A 274 -20.36 -21.12 -3.64
C GLY A 274 -19.28 -20.89 -4.71
N LEU A 275 -19.20 -19.67 -5.23
CA LEU A 275 -18.20 -19.27 -6.23
C LEU A 275 -16.75 -19.57 -5.78
N ASN A 276 -15.89 -19.83 -6.75
CA ASN A 276 -14.44 -19.87 -6.50
C ASN A 276 -13.94 -18.51 -5.98
N LYS A 277 -12.77 -18.49 -5.32
CA LYS A 277 -12.22 -17.27 -4.67
C LYS A 277 -12.11 -16.09 -5.64
N MET A 278 -11.72 -16.33 -6.89
CA MET A 278 -11.52 -15.31 -7.91
C MET A 278 -12.86 -14.68 -8.31
N ASN A 279 -13.83 -15.51 -8.71
CA ASN A 279 -15.15 -15.06 -9.14
C ASN A 279 -15.92 -14.41 -7.97
N SER A 280 -15.71 -14.86 -6.73
CA SER A 280 -16.25 -14.19 -5.54
C SER A 280 -15.71 -12.76 -5.36
N ILE A 281 -14.43 -12.50 -5.65
CA ILE A 281 -13.87 -11.13 -5.60
C ILE A 281 -14.41 -10.31 -6.78
N SER A 282 -14.47 -10.87 -7.99
CA SER A 282 -14.97 -10.15 -9.18
C SER A 282 -16.45 -9.76 -9.04
N VAL A 283 -17.32 -10.69 -8.62
CA VAL A 283 -18.75 -10.41 -8.39
C VAL A 283 -18.93 -9.46 -7.20
N GLY A 284 -18.17 -9.64 -6.11
CA GLY A 284 -18.20 -8.73 -4.97
C GLY A 284 -17.82 -7.29 -5.35
N ALA A 285 -16.79 -7.12 -6.18
CA ALA A 285 -16.39 -5.82 -6.72
C ALA A 285 -17.42 -5.24 -7.71
N LEU A 286 -18.08 -6.10 -8.50
CA LEU A 286 -19.14 -5.68 -9.42
C LEU A 286 -20.38 -5.20 -8.68
N ILE A 287 -20.80 -5.88 -7.60
CA ILE A 287 -21.91 -5.46 -6.74
C ILE A 287 -21.67 -4.05 -6.17
N VAL A 288 -20.44 -3.72 -5.76
CA VAL A 288 -20.09 -2.36 -5.28
C VAL A 288 -20.34 -1.30 -6.36
N ILE A 289 -19.99 -1.59 -7.61
CA ILE A 289 -20.23 -0.69 -8.75
C ILE A 289 -21.73 -0.65 -9.09
N ASP A 290 -22.42 -1.80 -9.10
CA ASP A 290 -23.84 -1.91 -9.47
C ASP A 290 -24.77 -1.17 -8.52
N VAL A 291 -24.49 -1.15 -7.21
CA VAL A 291 -25.29 -0.35 -6.26
C VAL A 291 -25.11 1.14 -6.55
N HIS A 292 -23.87 1.63 -6.71
CA HIS A 292 -23.63 3.01 -7.09
C HIS A 292 -24.30 3.38 -8.43
N ALA A 293 -24.16 2.53 -9.45
CA ALA A 293 -24.78 2.70 -10.76
C ALA A 293 -26.32 2.76 -10.70
N LYS A 294 -26.95 1.93 -9.85
CA LYS A 294 -28.38 1.96 -9.56
C LYS A 294 -28.80 3.24 -8.82
N ASP A 295 -28.05 3.65 -7.80
CA ASP A 295 -28.37 4.83 -6.98
C ASP A 295 -28.27 6.13 -7.78
N VAL A 296 -27.29 6.22 -8.69
CA VAL A 296 -27.19 7.30 -9.70
C VAL A 296 -28.46 7.34 -10.56
N VAL A 297 -28.89 6.21 -11.13
CA VAL A 297 -30.11 6.14 -11.95
C VAL A 297 -31.37 6.45 -11.12
N GLU A 298 -31.43 6.04 -9.85
CA GLU A 298 -32.53 6.43 -8.94
C GLU A 298 -32.60 7.96 -8.79
N ASN A 299 -31.45 8.63 -8.71
CA ASN A 299 -31.38 10.09 -8.62
C ASN A 299 -31.84 10.77 -9.93
N LEU A 300 -31.43 10.24 -11.10
CA LEU A 300 -31.91 10.73 -12.40
C LEU A 300 -33.44 10.61 -12.55
N VAL A 301 -34.05 9.55 -12.00
CA VAL A 301 -35.52 9.38 -11.98
C VAL A 301 -36.20 10.37 -11.02
N LYS A 302 -35.59 10.70 -9.88
CA LYS A 302 -36.12 11.68 -8.91
C LYS A 302 -36.10 13.10 -9.48
N GLU A 303 -34.98 13.50 -10.07
CA GLU A 303 -34.80 14.83 -10.69
C GLU A 303 -35.46 14.93 -12.09
N LYS A 304 -35.96 13.81 -12.64
CA LYS A 304 -36.66 13.72 -13.93
C LYS A 304 -35.82 14.23 -15.11
N ILE A 305 -34.57 13.81 -15.17
CA ILE A 305 -33.63 14.19 -16.22
C ILE A 305 -34.08 13.64 -17.59
N ASP A 306 -34.16 14.53 -18.57
CA ASP A 306 -34.56 14.26 -19.96
C ASP A 306 -33.43 14.51 -20.99
N ASN A 307 -32.26 14.97 -20.54
CA ASN A 307 -31.14 15.37 -21.38
C ASN A 307 -29.81 14.81 -20.87
N ILE A 308 -29.04 14.16 -21.74
CA ILE A 308 -27.68 13.65 -21.47
C ILE A 308 -26.72 14.76 -21.02
N SER A 309 -26.98 16.02 -21.40
CA SER A 309 -26.16 17.18 -20.99
C SER A 309 -26.47 17.68 -19.57
N ALA A 310 -27.40 17.06 -18.83
CA ALA A 310 -27.72 17.43 -17.46
C ALA A 310 -26.53 17.19 -16.52
N PHE A 311 -26.37 18.07 -15.53
CA PHE A 311 -25.21 18.05 -14.63
C PHE A 311 -25.11 16.74 -13.85
N GLU A 312 -26.26 16.23 -13.42
CA GLU A 312 -26.45 15.01 -12.62
C GLU A 312 -25.89 13.76 -13.31
N TRP A 313 -25.93 13.73 -14.65
CA TRP A 313 -25.34 12.65 -15.46
C TRP A 313 -23.88 12.93 -15.84
N ILE A 314 -23.56 14.14 -16.34
CA ILE A 314 -22.19 14.43 -16.79
C ILE A 314 -21.17 14.48 -15.64
N ALA A 315 -21.61 14.71 -14.40
CA ALA A 315 -20.76 14.65 -13.21
C ALA A 315 -20.24 13.24 -12.90
N GLN A 316 -20.93 12.20 -13.36
CA GLN A 316 -20.54 10.80 -13.14
C GLN A 316 -19.33 10.42 -13.98
N LEU A 317 -18.60 9.38 -13.54
CA LEU A 317 -17.52 8.79 -14.33
C LEU A 317 -18.11 7.85 -15.39
N ARG A 318 -18.07 8.27 -16.65
CA ARG A 318 -18.69 7.58 -17.79
C ARG A 318 -17.62 6.95 -18.68
N TYR A 319 -17.94 5.80 -19.28
CA TYR A 319 -17.01 5.01 -20.08
C TYR A 319 -17.52 4.84 -21.51
N TYR A 320 -16.73 5.23 -22.49
CA TYR A 320 -17.07 5.16 -23.90
C TYR A 320 -16.05 4.33 -24.67
N TRP A 321 -16.53 3.49 -25.58
CA TRP A 321 -15.68 2.82 -26.58
C TRP A 321 -15.77 3.60 -27.90
N GLN A 322 -14.69 4.30 -28.27
CA GLN A 322 -14.65 5.21 -29.42
C GLN A 322 -13.30 5.08 -30.15
N ASN A 323 -13.34 5.02 -31.49
CA ASN A 323 -12.15 4.88 -32.34
C ASN A 323 -11.26 3.68 -31.93
N ASP A 324 -11.88 2.53 -31.64
CA ASP A 324 -11.26 1.31 -31.12
C ASP A 324 -10.53 1.44 -29.76
N ASP A 325 -10.76 2.50 -28.99
CA ASP A 325 -10.18 2.69 -27.66
C ASP A 325 -11.22 3.08 -26.60
N CYS A 326 -10.88 2.82 -25.33
CA CYS A 326 -11.72 3.15 -24.18
C CYS A 326 -11.34 4.53 -23.62
N TRP A 327 -12.35 5.39 -23.49
CA TRP A 327 -12.24 6.74 -22.96
C TRP A 327 -13.10 6.90 -21.71
N CYS A 328 -12.52 7.50 -20.67
CA CYS A 328 -13.20 7.83 -19.43
C CYS A 328 -13.51 9.33 -19.41
N GLN A 329 -14.78 9.69 -19.24
CA GLN A 329 -15.23 11.08 -19.23
C GLN A 329 -15.89 11.44 -17.91
N CYS A 330 -15.60 12.65 -17.41
CA CYS A 330 -16.24 13.24 -16.24
C CYS A 330 -16.25 14.76 -16.39
N VAL A 331 -17.44 15.35 -16.40
CA VAL A 331 -17.74 16.76 -16.71
C VAL A 331 -17.13 17.18 -18.06
N GLN A 332 -15.98 17.85 -18.05
CA GLN A 332 -15.25 18.31 -19.25
C GLN A 332 -13.95 17.53 -19.49
N THR A 333 -13.58 16.62 -18.60
CA THR A 333 -12.36 15.83 -18.70
C THR A 333 -12.61 14.64 -19.62
N ASN A 334 -11.78 14.46 -20.65
CA ASN A 334 -11.79 13.28 -21.51
C ASN A 334 -10.42 12.60 -21.44
N PHE A 335 -10.34 11.49 -20.69
CA PHE A 335 -9.08 10.84 -20.33
C PHE A 335 -8.98 9.45 -20.98
N PRO A 336 -7.87 9.12 -21.67
CA PRO A 336 -7.70 7.80 -22.25
C PRO A 336 -7.48 6.75 -21.15
N TYR A 337 -8.21 5.64 -21.22
CA TYR A 337 -8.05 4.54 -20.28
C TYR A 337 -6.61 3.99 -20.35
N GLY A 338 -5.98 3.78 -19.20
CA GLY A 338 -4.53 3.54 -19.14
C GLY A 338 -4.07 2.11 -19.45
N TYR A 339 -5.01 1.15 -19.44
CA TYR A 339 -4.77 -0.30 -19.64
C TYR A 339 -3.67 -0.91 -18.75
N GLU A 340 -3.36 -0.31 -17.59
CA GLU A 340 -2.52 -0.96 -16.56
C GLU A 340 -3.20 -2.24 -16.06
N TYR A 341 -2.44 -3.31 -15.83
CA TYR A 341 -3.00 -4.55 -15.30
C TYR A 341 -3.19 -4.46 -13.77
N LEU A 342 -4.44 -4.33 -13.36
CA LEU A 342 -4.88 -4.20 -11.96
C LEU A 342 -5.24 -5.54 -11.32
N GLY A 343 -5.27 -6.62 -12.12
CA GLY A 343 -5.73 -7.93 -11.69
C GLY A 343 -7.15 -7.91 -11.10
N ASN A 344 -7.44 -8.95 -10.32
CA ASN A 344 -8.70 -9.04 -9.61
C ASN A 344 -8.58 -8.41 -8.21
N SER A 345 -9.20 -7.26 -8.00
CA SER A 345 -9.21 -6.59 -6.69
C SER A 345 -10.55 -5.91 -6.40
N MET A 346 -10.91 -5.84 -5.12
CA MET A 346 -12.09 -5.10 -4.67
C MET A 346 -11.97 -3.60 -4.98
N ARG A 347 -13.11 -2.98 -5.26
CA ARG A 347 -13.29 -1.53 -5.39
C ARG A 347 -13.62 -0.89 -4.04
N LEU A 348 -13.29 0.40 -3.91
CA LEU A 348 -13.81 1.23 -2.82
C LEU A 348 -15.32 1.44 -3.02
N VAL A 349 -16.08 1.55 -1.92
CA VAL A 349 -17.49 1.96 -2.01
C VAL A 349 -17.56 3.43 -2.43
N ILE A 350 -18.15 3.67 -3.60
CA ILE A 350 -18.29 5.01 -4.16
C ILE A 350 -19.48 5.69 -3.48
N THR A 351 -19.18 6.71 -2.67
CA THR A 351 -20.17 7.56 -1.99
C THR A 351 -20.23 8.93 -2.68
N PRO A 352 -21.29 9.73 -2.48
CA PRO A 352 -21.37 11.08 -3.09
C PRO A 352 -20.17 11.99 -2.79
N HIS A 353 -19.50 11.81 -1.64
CA HIS A 353 -18.25 12.52 -1.32
C HIS A 353 -17.05 12.02 -2.15
N ALA A 354 -17.02 10.73 -2.50
CA ALA A 354 -16.02 10.15 -3.40
C ALA A 354 -16.26 10.60 -4.85
N ASP A 355 -17.50 10.70 -5.33
CA ASP A 355 -17.83 11.25 -6.66
C ASP A 355 -17.37 12.70 -6.80
N MET A 356 -17.68 13.53 -5.80
CA MET A 356 -17.18 14.91 -5.73
C MET A 356 -15.64 14.96 -5.68
N CYS A 357 -14.98 13.96 -5.09
CA CYS A 357 -13.53 13.81 -5.15
C CYS A 357 -13.08 13.48 -6.59
N TYR A 358 -13.67 12.47 -7.23
CA TYR A 358 -13.33 12.01 -8.59
C TYR A 358 -13.45 13.15 -9.61
N MET A 359 -14.57 13.87 -9.60
CA MET A 359 -14.80 15.06 -10.41
C MET A 359 -13.75 16.15 -10.14
N THR A 360 -13.39 16.38 -8.87
CA THR A 360 -12.39 17.41 -8.50
C THR A 360 -10.97 17.02 -8.94
N LEU A 361 -10.59 15.74 -8.81
CA LEU A 361 -9.28 15.22 -9.18
C LEU A 361 -9.09 15.16 -10.70
N LEU A 362 -10.11 14.71 -11.44
CA LEU A 362 -10.13 14.74 -12.92
C LEU A 362 -10.15 16.19 -13.44
N GLY A 363 -10.98 17.05 -12.83
CA GLY A 363 -11.00 18.48 -13.15
C GLY A 363 -9.72 19.23 -12.75
N ALA A 364 -8.87 18.68 -11.87
CA ALA A 364 -7.52 19.19 -11.62
C ALA A 364 -6.56 18.74 -12.73
N GLN A 365 -6.62 17.47 -13.13
CA GLN A 365 -5.84 16.90 -14.23
C GLN A 365 -6.05 17.66 -15.55
N GLN A 366 -7.30 18.01 -15.87
CA GLN A 366 -7.65 18.82 -17.06
C GLN A 366 -7.08 20.24 -17.03
N LEU A 367 -6.84 20.79 -15.83
CA LEU A 367 -6.25 22.12 -15.61
C LEU A 367 -4.72 22.06 -15.42
N ASN A 368 -4.10 20.89 -15.61
CA ASN A 368 -2.67 20.64 -15.34
C ASN A 368 -2.25 20.94 -13.89
N LEU A 369 -3.17 20.76 -12.95
CA LEU A 369 -2.94 20.90 -11.51
C LEU A 369 -2.95 19.53 -10.81
N GLY A 370 -2.24 19.44 -9.70
CA GLY A 370 -2.39 18.32 -8.76
C GLY A 370 -3.71 18.41 -8.00
N GLY A 371 -4.09 17.33 -7.31
CA GLY A 371 -5.24 17.33 -6.40
C GLY A 371 -4.84 17.23 -4.93
N ALA A 372 -5.52 17.96 -4.06
CA ALA A 372 -5.23 17.98 -2.61
C ALA A 372 -6.45 17.60 -1.73
N PRO A 373 -6.82 16.31 -1.63
CA PRO A 373 -7.80 15.84 -0.66
C PRO A 373 -7.34 16.07 0.79
N ALA A 374 -8.11 16.85 1.54
CA ALA A 374 -7.80 17.24 2.92
C ALA A 374 -9.00 17.03 3.83
N GLY A 375 -8.78 16.44 5.01
CA GLY A 375 -9.86 16.09 5.95
C GLY A 375 -9.35 15.39 7.20
N PRO A 376 -10.23 15.00 8.14
CA PRO A 376 -9.87 14.24 9.33
C PRO A 376 -9.15 12.91 9.02
N ALA A 377 -8.52 12.28 10.02
CA ALA A 377 -8.03 10.92 9.87
C ALA A 377 -9.23 9.95 9.67
N GLY A 378 -9.02 8.87 8.91
CA GLY A 378 -10.08 7.87 8.66
C GLY A 378 -11.07 8.19 7.54
N THR A 379 -10.96 9.32 6.85
CA THR A 379 -11.83 9.69 5.70
C THR A 379 -11.35 9.15 4.34
N ASP A 380 -10.64 8.01 4.33
CA ASP A 380 -10.20 7.24 3.15
C ASP A 380 -9.59 8.00 1.95
N LYS A 381 -9.06 9.20 2.19
CA LYS A 381 -8.47 10.13 1.20
C LYS A 381 -7.49 9.46 0.21
N THR A 382 -6.59 8.65 0.74
CA THR A 382 -5.55 7.92 0.00
C THR A 382 -6.17 6.79 -0.84
N GLU A 383 -7.15 6.08 -0.29
CA GLU A 383 -7.88 5.00 -0.97
C GLU A 383 -8.81 5.55 -2.06
N THR A 384 -9.45 6.71 -1.87
CA THR A 384 -10.26 7.39 -2.91
C THR A 384 -9.38 7.77 -4.10
N THR A 385 -8.20 8.34 -3.86
CA THR A 385 -7.24 8.66 -4.92
C THR A 385 -6.76 7.39 -5.65
N LYS A 386 -6.55 6.30 -4.91
CA LYS A 386 -6.14 5.01 -5.47
C LYS A 386 -7.25 4.33 -6.28
N ASP A 387 -8.51 4.37 -5.82
CA ASP A 387 -9.63 3.77 -6.53
C ASP A 387 -10.00 4.54 -7.81
N LEU A 388 -9.85 5.88 -7.84
CA LEU A 388 -9.92 6.65 -9.08
C LEU A 388 -8.84 6.19 -10.09
N ALA A 389 -7.60 6.01 -9.64
CA ALA A 389 -6.54 5.53 -10.53
C ALA A 389 -6.82 4.12 -11.08
N LYS A 390 -7.39 3.23 -10.25
CA LYS A 390 -7.92 1.92 -10.71
C LYS A 390 -9.05 2.10 -11.72
N ALA A 391 -9.98 3.02 -11.50
CA ALA A 391 -11.10 3.29 -12.40
C ALA A 391 -10.62 3.67 -13.81
N LEU A 392 -9.48 4.38 -13.90
CA LEU A 392 -8.85 4.81 -15.15
C LEU A 392 -7.75 3.85 -15.65
N ALA A 393 -7.51 2.73 -14.95
CA ALA A 393 -6.38 1.82 -15.14
C ALA A 393 -5.02 2.53 -15.32
N LYS A 394 -4.70 3.41 -14.37
CA LYS A 394 -3.37 4.01 -14.21
C LYS A 394 -2.69 3.46 -12.96
N GLN A 395 -1.39 3.15 -13.07
CA GLN A 395 -0.55 2.83 -11.92
C GLN A 395 -0.55 4.00 -10.93
N CYS A 396 -0.74 3.73 -9.64
CA CYS A 396 -0.81 4.75 -8.60
C CYS A 396 0.14 4.44 -7.45
N VAL A 397 1.31 5.08 -7.47
CA VAL A 397 2.33 4.88 -6.45
C VAL A 397 1.97 5.72 -5.22
N VAL A 398 1.64 5.06 -4.12
CA VAL A 398 1.38 5.71 -2.83
C VAL A 398 2.69 5.79 -2.05
N PHE A 399 3.11 6.99 -1.68
CA PHE A 399 4.32 7.23 -0.89
C PHE A 399 3.97 7.94 0.42
N ASN A 400 4.28 7.33 1.56
CA ASN A 400 4.04 7.94 2.88
C ASN A 400 5.21 8.88 3.25
N CYS A 401 4.93 10.17 3.34
CA CYS A 401 5.93 11.20 3.57
C CYS A 401 6.43 11.24 5.02
N SER A 402 7.74 11.46 5.18
CA SER A 402 8.41 11.58 6.47
C SER A 402 9.30 12.83 6.52
N GLU A 403 9.65 13.28 7.73
CA GLU A 403 10.54 14.43 7.94
C GLU A 403 11.98 14.20 7.41
N MET A 404 12.36 12.95 7.16
CA MET A 404 13.68 12.57 6.63
C MET A 404 13.72 12.53 5.09
N MET A 405 12.61 12.84 4.40
CA MET A 405 12.55 12.81 2.95
C MET A 405 13.23 14.04 2.35
N ASP A 406 14.22 13.81 1.49
CA ASP A 406 15.01 14.85 0.84
C ASP A 406 14.49 15.20 -0.57
N TYR A 407 14.74 16.44 -1.01
CA TYR A 407 14.28 16.96 -2.31
C TYR A 407 14.92 16.23 -3.50
N ILE A 408 16.14 15.68 -3.33
CA ILE A 408 16.82 14.87 -4.36
C ILE A 408 16.06 13.55 -4.57
N MET A 409 15.60 12.93 -3.49
CA MET A 409 14.80 11.70 -3.54
C MET A 409 13.44 11.96 -4.21
N VAL A 410 12.76 13.05 -3.84
CA VAL A 410 11.49 13.47 -4.47
C VAL A 410 11.69 13.79 -5.95
N GLY A 411 12.78 14.49 -6.31
CA GLY A 411 13.13 14.81 -7.69
C GLY A 411 13.34 13.56 -8.55
N LYS A 412 14.15 12.59 -8.08
CA LYS A 412 14.32 11.30 -8.76
C LYS A 412 13.00 10.56 -8.93
N PHE A 413 12.12 10.60 -7.93
CA PHE A 413 10.80 9.98 -8.00
C PHE A 413 9.87 10.68 -9.00
N PHE A 414 9.89 12.01 -9.08
CA PHE A 414 9.15 12.77 -10.10
C PHE A 414 9.67 12.51 -11.53
N LYS A 415 10.99 12.30 -11.74
CA LYS A 415 11.52 11.84 -13.04
C LYS A 415 10.83 10.54 -13.48
N GLY A 416 10.72 9.57 -12.57
CA GLY A 416 10.02 8.31 -12.80
C GLY A 416 8.55 8.47 -13.14
N LEU A 417 7.81 9.28 -12.37
CA LEU A 417 6.38 9.53 -12.57
C LEU A 417 6.10 10.23 -13.92
N ALA A 418 6.82 11.32 -14.20
CA ALA A 418 6.71 12.05 -15.46
C ALA A 418 7.03 11.16 -16.66
N SER A 419 8.07 10.31 -16.54
CA SER A 419 8.54 9.44 -17.63
C SER A 419 7.75 8.16 -17.83
N SER A 420 6.95 7.73 -16.84
CA SER A 420 6.04 6.58 -16.94
C SER A 420 4.60 6.99 -17.26
N GLY A 421 4.23 8.26 -17.07
CA GLY A 421 2.83 8.70 -17.12
C GLY A 421 1.98 8.18 -15.95
N ALA A 422 2.63 7.69 -14.87
CA ALA A 422 1.97 7.14 -13.70
C ALA A 422 1.45 8.24 -12.75
N TRP A 423 0.56 7.84 -11.85
CA TRP A 423 0.00 8.70 -10.81
C TRP A 423 0.73 8.47 -9.49
N CYS A 424 0.76 9.51 -8.66
CA CYS A 424 1.33 9.45 -7.32
C CYS A 424 0.38 10.03 -6.28
N CYS A 425 0.25 9.35 -5.14
CA CYS A 425 -0.36 9.91 -3.93
C CYS A 425 0.70 10.06 -2.84
N LEU A 426 1.10 11.31 -2.55
CA LEU A 426 1.99 11.64 -1.44
C LEU A 426 1.16 11.75 -0.16
N ASP A 427 1.21 10.72 0.68
CA ASP A 427 0.44 10.66 1.92
C ASP A 427 1.14 11.37 3.08
N GLU A 428 0.34 12.03 3.90
CA GLU A 428 0.79 12.86 5.02
C GLU A 428 1.84 13.92 4.61
N PHE A 429 1.72 14.45 3.37
CA PHE A 429 2.67 15.36 2.73
C PHE A 429 3.07 16.58 3.57
N ASN A 430 2.19 17.02 4.49
CA ASN A 430 2.47 18.07 5.48
C ASN A 430 3.47 17.68 6.60
N ARG A 431 4.14 16.53 6.48
CA ARG A 431 5.33 16.15 7.27
C ARG A 431 6.66 16.52 6.61
N ILE A 432 6.69 16.84 5.32
CA ILE A 432 7.94 17.21 4.65
C ILE A 432 8.35 18.63 5.08
N LYS A 433 9.64 18.83 5.37
CA LYS A 433 10.21 20.14 5.72
C LYS A 433 10.62 20.96 4.48
N VAL A 434 11.04 20.30 3.40
CA VAL A 434 11.60 20.91 2.17
C VAL A 434 10.54 21.23 1.11
N LEU A 435 9.36 21.72 1.52
CA LEU A 435 8.20 21.92 0.64
C LEU A 435 8.45 22.92 -0.51
N SER A 436 9.27 23.95 -0.30
CA SER A 436 9.49 25.01 -1.30
C SER A 436 10.25 24.52 -2.54
N VAL A 437 11.20 23.60 -2.39
CA VAL A 437 11.96 23.04 -3.54
C VAL A 437 11.06 22.10 -4.35
N ILE A 438 10.24 21.30 -3.66
CA ILE A 438 9.24 20.42 -4.28
C ILE A 438 8.21 21.25 -5.08
N ALA A 439 7.83 22.44 -4.60
CA ALA A 439 6.98 23.36 -5.34
C ALA A 439 7.62 23.83 -6.66
N GLN A 440 8.91 24.16 -6.65
CA GLN A 440 9.64 24.53 -7.86
C GLN A 440 9.75 23.36 -8.86
N GLN A 441 10.03 22.15 -8.37
CA GLN A 441 10.05 20.94 -9.18
C GLN A 441 8.70 20.68 -9.87
N LEU A 442 7.60 20.73 -9.11
CA LEU A 442 6.25 20.54 -9.65
C LEU A 442 5.86 21.66 -10.63
N LEU A 443 6.25 22.91 -10.38
CA LEU A 443 5.99 24.03 -11.28
C LEU A 443 6.61 23.82 -12.67
N ILE A 444 7.85 23.29 -12.74
CA ILE A 444 8.52 22.96 -14.01
C ILE A 444 7.73 21.88 -14.77
N LEU A 445 7.37 20.79 -14.08
CA LEU A 445 6.69 19.65 -14.71
C LEU A 445 5.25 19.98 -15.13
N PHE A 446 4.48 20.69 -14.30
CA PHE A 446 3.12 21.13 -14.65
C PHE A 446 3.11 22.24 -15.71
N GLY A 447 4.11 23.13 -15.70
CA GLY A 447 4.32 24.11 -16.77
C GLY A 447 4.56 23.43 -18.12
N ALA A 448 5.53 22.52 -18.20
CA ALA A 448 5.81 21.75 -19.42
C ALA A 448 4.61 20.90 -19.88
N LYS A 449 3.81 20.39 -18.94
CA LYS A 449 2.57 19.63 -19.24
C LYS A 449 1.50 20.51 -19.88
N GLY A 450 1.39 21.77 -19.45
CA GLY A 450 0.46 22.76 -20.04
C GLY A 450 0.77 23.16 -21.48
N GLU A 451 1.97 22.81 -21.99
CA GLU A 451 2.37 23.05 -23.38
C GLU A 451 2.03 21.88 -24.33
N LEU A 452 1.46 20.79 -23.80
CA LEU A 452 1.03 19.62 -24.59
C LEU A 452 -0.44 19.74 -25.00
N ALA A 453 -0.78 19.28 -26.21
CA ALA A 453 -2.11 19.48 -26.80
C ALA A 453 -3.09 18.35 -26.46
N GLY A 454 -2.60 17.13 -26.24
CA GLY A 454 -3.45 15.98 -25.89
C GLY A 454 -2.73 14.91 -25.06
N PHE A 455 -3.52 14.02 -24.45
CA PHE A 455 -3.00 12.99 -23.53
C PHE A 455 -2.08 11.92 -24.16
N ASN A 456 -2.04 11.86 -25.49
CA ASN A 456 -1.20 10.93 -26.26
C ASN A 456 0.15 11.54 -26.68
N ASP A 457 0.37 12.84 -26.45
CA ASP A 457 1.63 13.50 -26.76
C ASP A 457 2.74 13.09 -25.77
N SER A 458 3.99 13.42 -26.10
CA SER A 458 5.10 13.34 -25.15
C SER A 458 6.13 14.41 -25.46
N LYS A 459 6.77 14.98 -24.44
CA LYS A 459 7.75 16.06 -24.60
C LYS A 459 9.02 15.79 -23.79
N GLU A 460 10.17 16.13 -24.37
CA GLU A 460 11.44 16.17 -23.66
C GLU A 460 11.52 17.44 -22.80
N VAL A 461 11.87 17.27 -21.53
CA VAL A 461 11.95 18.33 -20.52
C VAL A 461 13.28 18.19 -19.78
N ASP A 462 14.04 19.27 -19.65
CA ASP A 462 15.20 19.29 -18.75
C ASP A 462 14.70 19.47 -17.31
N PHE A 463 14.99 18.49 -16.46
CA PHE A 463 14.52 18.44 -15.09
C PHE A 463 15.59 17.82 -14.18
N GLU A 464 15.99 18.54 -13.12
CA GLU A 464 16.99 18.11 -12.15
C GLU A 464 18.28 17.59 -12.84
N GLY A 465 18.78 18.36 -13.81
CA GLY A 465 20.04 18.12 -14.53
C GLY A 465 19.99 16.99 -15.56
N SER A 466 18.81 16.54 -15.98
CA SER A 466 18.64 15.48 -16.96
C SER A 466 17.45 15.72 -17.87
N VAL A 467 17.61 15.44 -19.17
CA VAL A 467 16.49 15.43 -20.12
C VAL A 467 15.65 14.17 -19.90
N ILE A 468 14.37 14.35 -19.57
CA ILE A 468 13.39 13.28 -19.39
C ILE A 468 12.27 13.38 -20.44
N ARG A 469 11.75 12.24 -20.90
CA ARG A 469 10.59 12.19 -21.79
C ARG A 469 9.31 12.11 -20.96
N MET A 470 8.61 13.23 -20.82
CA MET A 470 7.38 13.35 -20.03
C MET A 470 6.13 12.96 -20.82
N TYR A 471 5.21 12.24 -20.18
CA TYR A 471 3.87 11.92 -20.70
C TYR A 471 2.78 12.67 -19.91
N PRO A 472 1.86 13.41 -20.56
CA PRO A 472 0.87 14.28 -19.91
C PRO A 472 -0.15 13.53 -19.05
N THR A 473 -0.23 12.21 -19.15
CA THR A 473 -1.11 11.40 -18.27
C THR A 473 -0.62 11.32 -16.83
N PHE A 474 0.63 11.70 -16.51
CA PHE A 474 1.12 11.76 -15.13
C PHE A 474 0.31 12.75 -14.28
N ASN A 475 0.17 12.46 -12.99
CA ASN A 475 -0.31 13.46 -12.01
C ASN A 475 0.23 13.20 -10.60
N VAL A 476 0.21 14.25 -9.78
CA VAL A 476 0.61 14.21 -8.37
C VAL A 476 -0.57 14.64 -7.51
N PHE A 477 -0.89 13.82 -6.52
CA PHE A 477 -1.90 14.08 -5.50
C PHE A 477 -1.23 14.15 -4.13
N ILE A 478 -1.75 15.00 -3.25
CA ILE A 478 -1.27 15.15 -1.87
C ILE A 478 -2.42 14.95 -0.90
N THR A 479 -2.26 14.10 0.11
CA THR A 479 -3.29 13.93 1.16
C THR A 479 -2.85 14.58 2.47
N MET A 480 -3.78 15.30 3.11
CA MET A 480 -3.51 16.06 4.32
C MET A 480 -4.53 15.80 5.42
N ASN A 481 -4.03 15.49 6.62
CA ASN A 481 -4.83 15.47 7.84
C ASN A 481 -4.91 16.90 8.41
N ARG A 482 -6.11 17.50 8.40
CA ARG A 482 -6.39 18.80 9.03
C ARG A 482 -6.61 18.63 10.55
N GLY A 483 -6.21 19.61 11.36
CA GLY A 483 -6.52 19.67 12.80
C GLY A 483 -5.40 19.26 13.77
N ASN A 484 -4.26 18.75 13.31
CA ASN A 484 -3.15 18.36 14.19
C ASN A 484 -2.08 19.47 14.31
N THR A 485 -1.92 20.03 15.52
CA THR A 485 -1.03 21.16 15.85
C THR A 485 0.48 20.95 15.63
N ARG A 486 0.91 19.74 15.24
CA ARG A 486 2.33 19.41 14.97
C ARG A 486 2.72 19.41 13.49
N ARG A 487 1.85 19.87 12.57
CA ARG A 487 2.10 19.79 11.11
C ARG A 487 2.27 21.17 10.50
N ALA A 488 3.14 21.30 9.51
CA ALA A 488 3.33 22.54 8.77
C ALA A 488 2.13 22.82 7.86
N GLU A 489 1.78 24.09 7.70
CA GLU A 489 0.89 24.50 6.60
C GLU A 489 1.64 24.50 5.27
N LEU A 490 0.92 24.25 4.17
CA LEU A 490 1.51 24.34 2.84
C LEU A 490 1.84 25.81 2.49
N PRO A 491 3.04 26.10 1.96
CA PRO A 491 3.35 27.39 1.33
C PRO A 491 2.35 27.76 0.22
N ASP A 492 2.04 29.04 0.04
CA ASP A 492 0.98 29.47 -0.89
C ASP A 492 1.34 29.23 -2.37
N ASN A 493 2.63 29.31 -2.73
CA ASN A 493 3.13 28.93 -4.05
C ASN A 493 2.90 27.43 -4.34
N LEU A 494 2.92 26.58 -3.30
CA LEU A 494 2.61 25.16 -3.41
C LEU A 494 1.10 24.94 -3.43
N LYS A 495 0.32 25.66 -2.61
CA LYS A 495 -1.16 25.62 -2.68
C LYS A 495 -1.69 25.95 -4.08
N ALA A 496 -1.06 26.89 -4.79
CA ALA A 496 -1.45 27.28 -6.15
C ALA A 496 -1.32 26.15 -7.19
N LEU A 497 -0.46 25.15 -6.96
CA LEU A 497 -0.25 24.01 -7.85
C LEU A 497 -1.27 22.87 -7.64
N PHE A 498 -2.11 22.96 -6.60
CA PHE A 498 -3.04 21.89 -6.22
C PHE A 498 -4.47 22.40 -6.04
N ARG A 499 -5.42 21.72 -6.68
CA ARG A 499 -6.85 21.96 -6.45
C ARG A 499 -7.26 21.36 -5.09
N PRO A 500 -7.70 22.16 -4.10
CA PRO A 500 -8.10 21.64 -2.79
C PRO A 500 -9.43 20.91 -2.88
N MET A 501 -9.55 19.81 -2.13
CA MET A 501 -10.80 19.05 -1.99
C MET A 501 -11.01 18.73 -0.50
N ALA A 502 -12.22 18.96 0.03
CA ALA A 502 -12.54 18.70 1.43
C ALA A 502 -13.20 17.31 1.59
N MET A 503 -12.49 16.38 2.22
CA MET A 503 -13.00 15.03 2.51
C MET A 503 -13.64 15.00 3.90
N MET A 504 -14.96 14.87 3.94
CA MET A 504 -15.74 14.72 5.18
C MET A 504 -15.84 13.26 5.62
N VAL A 505 -16.39 13.01 6.80
CA VAL A 505 -16.73 11.66 7.26
C VAL A 505 -17.84 11.11 6.36
N PRO A 506 -17.67 9.92 5.73
CA PRO A 506 -18.65 9.38 4.81
C PRO A 506 -19.86 8.76 5.53
N ASP A 507 -20.94 8.48 4.79
CA ASP A 507 -22.08 7.73 5.33
C ASP A 507 -21.69 6.26 5.56
N TYR A 508 -21.48 5.95 6.84
CA TYR A 508 -21.14 4.62 7.33
C TYR A 508 -22.24 3.57 7.13
N ALA A 509 -23.52 3.97 7.05
CA ALA A 509 -24.61 3.02 6.83
C ALA A 509 -24.66 2.58 5.37
N LEU A 510 -24.52 3.51 4.42
CA LEU A 510 -24.43 3.21 2.99
C LEU A 510 -23.25 2.26 2.67
N ILE A 511 -22.08 2.56 3.24
CA ILE A 511 -20.89 1.72 3.06
C ILE A 511 -21.10 0.33 3.69
N GLY A 512 -21.72 0.26 4.87
CA GLY A 512 -22.07 -1.00 5.52
C GLY A 512 -23.04 -1.86 4.68
N GLU A 513 -24.07 -1.25 4.13
CA GLU A 513 -25.09 -1.90 3.28
C GLU A 513 -24.43 -2.53 2.03
N ILE A 514 -23.63 -1.74 1.30
CA ILE A 514 -22.97 -2.20 0.07
C ILE A 514 -21.96 -3.33 0.35
N MET A 515 -21.18 -3.22 1.42
CA MET A 515 -20.26 -4.29 1.81
C MET A 515 -21.02 -5.58 2.20
N LEU A 516 -22.14 -5.48 2.93
CA LEU A 516 -22.94 -6.65 3.30
C LEU A 516 -23.57 -7.35 2.07
N TYR A 517 -24.10 -6.61 1.08
CA TYR A 517 -24.55 -7.22 -0.19
C TYR A 517 -23.40 -7.98 -0.89
N SER A 518 -22.18 -7.44 -0.91
CA SER A 518 -21.02 -8.12 -1.50
C SER A 518 -20.64 -9.45 -0.82
N PHE A 519 -21.13 -9.70 0.41
CA PHE A 519 -21.00 -10.96 1.13
C PHE A 519 -22.24 -11.87 1.05
N GLY A 520 -23.29 -11.49 0.31
CA GLY A 520 -24.50 -12.29 0.10
C GLY A 520 -25.55 -12.17 1.21
N PHE A 521 -25.65 -11.00 1.86
CA PHE A 521 -26.73 -10.68 2.81
C PHE A 521 -27.94 -10.11 2.07
N ASP A 522 -29.14 -10.60 2.39
CA ASP A 522 -30.39 -10.14 1.80
C ASP A 522 -30.93 -8.88 2.52
N GLN A 523 -30.77 -8.79 3.84
CA GLN A 523 -31.28 -7.68 4.68
C GLN A 523 -30.21 -6.61 4.98
N ALA A 524 -29.21 -6.49 4.10
CA ALA A 524 -28.01 -5.66 4.27
C ALA A 524 -28.29 -4.22 4.76
N ARG A 525 -29.37 -3.59 4.25
CA ARG A 525 -29.76 -2.22 4.57
C ARG A 525 -30.08 -1.98 6.05
N ASP A 526 -30.93 -2.82 6.62
CA ASP A 526 -31.39 -2.65 8.01
C ASP A 526 -30.33 -3.15 8.99
N LEU A 527 -29.58 -4.19 8.61
CA LEU A 527 -28.39 -4.67 9.30
C LEU A 527 -27.31 -3.57 9.40
N ALA A 528 -27.02 -2.85 8.32
CA ALA A 528 -26.04 -1.77 8.32
C ALA A 528 -26.44 -0.62 9.24
N ARG A 529 -27.72 -0.22 9.25
CA ARG A 529 -28.26 0.77 10.19
C ARG A 529 -28.10 0.33 11.64
N LYS A 530 -28.48 -0.91 11.98
CA LYS A 530 -28.31 -1.48 13.33
C LYS A 530 -26.85 -1.50 13.76
N MET A 531 -25.93 -1.88 12.87
CA MET A 531 -24.49 -1.87 13.11
C MET A 531 -23.96 -0.45 13.39
N VAL A 532 -24.30 0.54 12.57
CA VAL A 532 -23.85 1.93 12.75
C VAL A 532 -24.42 2.51 14.05
N ALA A 533 -25.70 2.28 14.33
CA ALA A 533 -26.32 2.65 15.61
C ALA A 533 -25.61 1.99 16.80
N THR A 534 -25.19 0.71 16.69
CA THR A 534 -24.42 0.03 17.73
C THR A 534 -23.09 0.75 18.00
N PHE A 535 -22.34 1.12 16.94
CA PHE A 535 -21.08 1.86 17.10
C PHE A 535 -21.29 3.27 17.66
N GLN A 536 -22.31 3.99 17.19
CA GLN A 536 -22.64 5.34 17.69
C GLN A 536 -23.02 5.32 19.17
N LEU A 537 -23.95 4.45 19.58
CA LEU A 537 -24.35 4.32 20.98
C LEU A 537 -23.18 3.81 21.84
N SER A 538 -22.31 2.95 21.30
CA SER A 538 -21.08 2.53 21.99
C SER A 538 -20.14 3.72 22.24
N SER A 539 -19.95 4.63 21.27
CA SER A 539 -19.14 5.84 21.47
C SER A 539 -19.77 6.88 22.39
N GLU A 540 -21.10 6.93 22.49
CA GLU A 540 -21.82 7.91 23.31
C GLU A 540 -22.05 7.44 24.76
N GLN A 541 -22.15 6.13 25.01
CA GLN A 541 -22.57 5.58 26.31
C GLN A 541 -21.50 4.78 27.06
N LEU A 542 -20.46 4.26 26.38
CA LEU A 542 -19.37 3.54 27.04
C LEU A 542 -18.31 4.51 27.56
N SER A 543 -17.46 4.05 28.49
CA SER A 543 -16.43 4.91 29.08
C SER A 543 -15.45 5.45 28.02
N ALA A 544 -15.08 6.73 28.12
CA ALA A 544 -14.14 7.35 27.18
C ALA A 544 -12.70 6.89 27.47
N GLN A 545 -12.22 5.88 26.74
CA GLN A 545 -10.86 5.34 26.85
C GLN A 545 -10.06 5.58 25.56
N ASP A 546 -8.78 5.94 25.68
CA ASP A 546 -7.90 6.27 24.54
C ASP A 546 -7.69 5.10 23.54
N HIS A 547 -7.96 3.86 23.97
CA HIS A 547 -7.82 2.64 23.15
C HIS A 547 -9.12 2.23 22.44
N TYR A 548 -10.23 2.94 22.66
CA TYR A 548 -11.52 2.64 22.04
C TYR A 548 -11.66 3.29 20.65
N ASP A 549 -11.32 2.53 19.60
CA ASP A 549 -11.61 2.88 18.21
C ASP A 549 -13.05 2.49 17.82
N TYR A 550 -14.01 3.35 18.18
CA TYR A 550 -15.42 3.27 17.75
C TYR A 550 -15.69 4.01 16.43
N HIS A 551 -14.97 5.09 16.15
CA HIS A 551 -15.21 6.00 15.04
C HIS A 551 -14.28 5.78 13.85
N GLY A 552 -14.10 4.51 13.46
CA GLY A 552 -13.19 4.13 12.38
C GLY A 552 -13.82 3.18 11.36
N MET A 553 -13.69 3.51 10.07
CA MET A 553 -13.93 2.60 8.94
C MET A 553 -13.25 1.23 9.12
N ARG A 554 -12.10 1.20 9.81
CA ARG A 554 -11.35 -0.01 10.14
C ARG A 554 -12.10 -0.95 11.08
N ALA A 555 -12.76 -0.40 12.10
CA ALA A 555 -13.55 -1.19 13.06
C ALA A 555 -14.78 -1.80 12.39
N MET A 556 -15.51 -1.00 11.60
CA MET A 556 -16.66 -1.47 10.83
C MET A 556 -16.27 -2.54 9.80
N ARG A 557 -15.23 -2.29 8.99
CA ARG A 557 -14.76 -3.26 7.97
C ARG A 557 -14.32 -4.58 8.60
N SER A 558 -13.78 -4.56 9.82
CA SER A 558 -13.45 -5.77 10.58
C SER A 558 -14.70 -6.58 10.97
N VAL A 559 -15.76 -5.91 11.44
CA VAL A 559 -17.06 -6.54 11.73
C VAL A 559 -17.70 -7.12 10.48
N ILE A 560 -17.74 -6.38 9.37
CA ILE A 560 -18.40 -6.87 8.15
C ILE A 560 -17.63 -8.03 7.52
N ASN A 561 -16.29 -7.99 7.52
CA ASN A 561 -15.48 -9.14 7.11
C ASN A 561 -15.75 -10.38 7.97
N ALA A 562 -15.88 -10.22 9.29
CA ALA A 562 -16.23 -11.32 10.19
C ALA A 562 -17.66 -11.85 9.92
N ALA A 563 -18.64 -10.96 9.72
CA ALA A 563 -20.01 -11.33 9.36
C ALA A 563 -20.07 -12.07 8.02
N GLY A 564 -19.30 -11.62 7.02
CA GLY A 564 -19.18 -12.27 5.71
C GLY A 564 -18.52 -13.65 5.77
N LEU A 565 -17.53 -13.85 6.63
CA LEU A 565 -16.95 -15.17 6.90
C LEU A 565 -17.97 -16.11 7.58
N LEU A 566 -18.74 -15.61 8.54
CA LEU A 566 -19.79 -16.38 9.21
C LEU A 566 -20.92 -16.75 8.23
N LYS A 567 -21.39 -15.82 7.38
CA LYS A 567 -22.40 -16.07 6.34
C LYS A 567 -21.94 -17.09 5.29
N ARG A 568 -20.63 -17.17 5.01
CA ARG A 568 -20.05 -18.20 4.13
C ARG A 568 -19.97 -19.58 4.79
N ALA A 569 -19.82 -19.65 6.12
CA ALA A 569 -19.83 -20.90 6.86
C ALA A 569 -21.26 -21.44 7.05
N ASP A 570 -22.18 -20.56 7.46
CA ASP A 570 -23.58 -20.88 7.78
C ASP A 570 -24.53 -20.02 6.92
N GLN A 571 -24.77 -20.43 5.66
CA GLN A 571 -25.55 -19.62 4.68
C GLN A 571 -27.01 -19.38 5.09
N ASP A 572 -27.64 -20.40 5.70
CA ASP A 572 -29.04 -20.40 6.13
C ASP A 572 -29.25 -19.78 7.53
N MET A 573 -28.18 -19.36 8.20
CA MET A 573 -28.30 -18.72 9.51
C MET A 573 -28.89 -17.31 9.36
N ASP A 574 -29.80 -17.01 10.28
CA ASP A 574 -30.44 -15.71 10.48
C ASP A 574 -29.40 -14.56 10.52
N GLU A 575 -29.56 -13.60 9.61
CA GLU A 575 -28.56 -12.58 9.31
C GLU A 575 -28.32 -11.61 10.48
N GLU A 576 -29.36 -11.36 11.28
CA GLU A 576 -29.24 -10.58 12.51
C GLU A 576 -28.33 -11.27 13.53
N LYS A 577 -28.41 -12.60 13.66
CA LYS A 577 -27.52 -13.39 14.55
C LYS A 577 -26.10 -13.40 14.04
N LEU A 578 -25.89 -13.51 12.73
CA LEU A 578 -24.56 -13.48 12.11
C LEU A 578 -23.87 -12.14 12.35
N LEU A 579 -24.56 -11.02 12.13
CA LEU A 579 -24.02 -9.68 12.40
C LEU A 579 -23.80 -9.44 13.90
N LEU A 580 -24.76 -9.80 14.76
CA LEU A 580 -24.63 -9.64 16.21
C LEU A 580 -23.46 -10.46 16.78
N ARG A 581 -23.24 -11.67 16.27
CA ARG A 581 -22.06 -12.50 16.59
C ARG A 581 -20.77 -11.81 16.16
N ALA A 582 -20.70 -11.30 14.93
CA ALA A 582 -19.53 -10.58 14.42
C ALA A 582 -19.22 -9.30 15.23
N LEU A 583 -20.24 -8.52 15.57
CA LEU A 583 -20.13 -7.34 16.44
C LEU A 583 -19.53 -7.69 17.80
N ARG A 584 -20.03 -8.76 18.43
CA ARG A 584 -19.54 -9.23 19.73
C ARG A 584 -18.11 -9.75 19.64
N ASP A 585 -17.83 -10.63 18.69
CA ASP A 585 -16.55 -11.33 18.57
C ASP A 585 -15.40 -10.36 18.19
N VAL A 586 -15.69 -9.24 17.50
CA VAL A 586 -14.71 -8.18 17.19
C VAL A 586 -14.56 -7.13 18.30
N ASN A 587 -15.63 -6.76 19.02
CA ASN A 587 -15.58 -5.64 19.97
C ASN A 587 -15.38 -6.07 21.43
N VAL A 588 -15.92 -7.21 21.89
CA VAL A 588 -15.74 -7.69 23.28
C VAL A 588 -14.26 -7.82 23.69
N PRO A 589 -13.34 -8.33 22.84
CA PRO A 589 -11.92 -8.37 23.20
C PRO A 589 -11.30 -6.99 23.48
N LYS A 590 -11.84 -5.91 22.89
CA LYS A 590 -11.33 -4.53 23.08
C LYS A 590 -11.73 -3.96 24.44
N PHE A 591 -12.92 -4.29 24.94
CA PHE A 591 -13.42 -3.84 26.26
C PHE A 591 -12.68 -4.51 27.43
N LEU A 592 -11.98 -5.60 27.15
CA LEU A 592 -11.23 -6.40 28.10
C LEU A 592 -9.76 -5.96 28.25
N GLN A 593 -9.37 -4.76 27.78
CA GLN A 593 -7.98 -4.32 27.82
C GLN A 593 -7.70 -3.09 28.70
N GLN A 594 -6.73 -3.24 29.58
CA GLN A 594 -6.08 -2.20 30.39
C GLN A 594 -4.62 -2.67 30.57
N LEU A 595 -3.60 -1.91 30.95
CA LEU A 595 -3.30 -0.48 31.02
C LEU A 595 -2.04 -0.36 30.15
N SER A 596 -1.87 0.77 29.49
CA SER A 596 -0.61 1.53 29.59
C SER A 596 -0.74 2.85 28.87
N SER A 597 -0.40 3.96 29.53
CA SER A 597 -0.21 5.27 28.94
C SER A 597 1.11 5.34 28.15
N GLN A 598 1.22 4.57 27.06
CA GLN A 598 2.28 4.66 26.07
C GLN A 598 1.69 4.46 24.67
N ASP A 599 1.99 5.40 23.76
CA ASP A 599 1.37 5.54 22.42
C ASP A 599 1.59 4.36 21.44
N HIS A 600 2.27 3.29 21.87
CA HIS A 600 2.47 2.08 21.07
C HIS A 600 2.43 0.81 21.92
N TYR A 601 1.26 0.16 21.96
CA TYR A 601 1.20 -1.30 22.05
C TYR A 601 1.02 -1.90 20.66
N ASP A 602 2.17 -2.24 20.09
CA ASP A 602 2.30 -3.17 18.98
C ASP A 602 2.15 -4.61 19.53
N TYR A 603 1.35 -5.45 18.86
CA TYR A 603 1.28 -6.90 19.13
C TYR A 603 2.57 -7.64 18.69
N GLY A 604 3.54 -6.93 18.11
CA GLY A 604 4.87 -7.40 17.78
C GLY A 604 5.80 -7.70 18.97
N MET A 605 7.09 -7.80 18.64
CA MET A 605 8.14 -8.46 19.45
C MET A 605 8.34 -7.94 20.88
N ARG A 606 7.79 -6.79 21.29
CA ARG A 606 7.96 -6.27 22.67
C ARG A 606 7.10 -7.01 23.69
N ALA A 607 5.85 -7.35 23.38
CA ALA A 607 5.01 -8.14 24.29
C ALA A 607 5.61 -9.53 24.52
N VAL A 608 6.05 -10.17 23.43
CA VAL A 608 6.82 -11.42 23.44
C VAL A 608 8.10 -11.27 24.29
N LYS A 609 8.87 -10.19 24.12
CA LYS A 609 10.07 -9.92 24.93
C LYS A 609 9.77 -9.75 26.42
N SER A 610 8.66 -9.12 26.80
CA SER A 610 8.26 -8.98 28.21
C SER A 610 7.93 -10.34 28.84
N VAL A 611 7.15 -11.17 28.14
CA VAL A 611 6.86 -12.55 28.56
C VAL A 611 8.14 -13.38 28.66
N LEU A 612 9.01 -13.34 27.65
CA LEU A 612 10.30 -14.05 27.65
C LEU A 612 11.25 -13.55 28.76
N THR A 613 11.20 -12.25 29.11
CA THR A 613 12.00 -11.69 30.20
C THR A 613 11.47 -12.16 31.56
N ALA A 614 10.15 -12.19 31.75
CA ALA A 614 9.52 -12.74 32.93
C ALA A 614 9.82 -14.25 33.07
N ALA A 615 9.69 -15.03 31.98
CA ALA A 615 10.02 -16.45 31.95
C ALA A 615 11.51 -16.71 32.22
N GLY A 616 12.41 -15.90 31.65
CA GLY A 616 13.85 -15.97 31.93
C GLY A 616 14.20 -15.66 33.39
N ASN A 617 13.50 -14.72 34.01
CA ASN A 617 13.65 -14.44 35.45
C ASN A 617 13.08 -15.58 36.31
N LEU A 618 11.95 -16.18 35.91
CA LEU A 618 11.37 -17.36 36.57
C LEU A 618 12.30 -18.58 36.44
N LYS A 619 12.91 -18.83 35.27
CA LYS A 619 13.88 -19.91 35.06
C LYS A 619 15.15 -19.75 35.90
N ARG A 620 15.62 -18.52 36.14
CA ARG A 620 16.73 -18.27 37.09
C ARG A 620 16.34 -18.54 38.55
N LYS A 621 15.08 -18.29 38.93
CA LYS A 621 14.57 -18.58 40.28
C LYS A 621 14.25 -20.07 40.48
N PHE A 622 13.82 -20.76 39.43
CA PHE A 622 13.37 -22.15 39.46
C PHE A 622 14.06 -22.95 38.33
N PRO A 623 15.36 -23.29 38.45
CA PRO A 623 16.15 -23.84 37.34
C PRO A 623 15.65 -25.20 36.83
N ASN A 624 15.12 -26.01 37.75
CA ASN A 624 14.70 -27.39 37.51
C ASN A 624 13.20 -27.51 37.16
N GLU A 625 12.47 -26.40 37.07
CA GLU A 625 11.04 -26.39 36.71
C GLU A 625 10.89 -26.38 35.17
N ASP A 626 9.80 -26.99 34.67
CA ASP A 626 9.55 -27.14 33.23
C ASP A 626 9.40 -25.77 32.55
N GLU A 627 10.09 -25.58 31.42
CA GLU A 627 10.16 -24.28 30.75
C GLU A 627 8.82 -23.84 30.18
N SER A 628 7.94 -24.79 29.84
CA SER A 628 6.56 -24.52 29.42
C SER A 628 5.71 -24.03 30.58
N ILE A 629 5.90 -24.59 31.79
CA ILE A 629 5.23 -24.13 33.01
C ILE A 629 5.71 -22.73 33.39
N LEU A 630 7.02 -22.47 33.32
CA LEU A 630 7.61 -21.15 33.59
C LEU A 630 7.16 -20.10 32.57
N MET A 631 7.05 -20.46 31.29
CA MET A 631 6.45 -19.61 30.26
C MET A 631 4.96 -19.35 30.51
N LEU A 632 4.17 -20.35 30.87
CA LEU A 632 2.74 -20.19 31.12
C LEU A 632 2.48 -19.35 32.38
N ARG A 633 3.35 -19.49 33.39
CA ARG A 633 3.38 -18.64 34.59
C ARG A 633 3.82 -17.21 34.28
N ALA A 634 4.79 -17.01 33.38
CA ALA A 634 5.18 -15.68 32.89
C ALA A 634 4.07 -15.00 32.09
N ILE A 635 3.39 -15.75 31.20
CA ILE A 635 2.21 -15.28 30.46
C ILE A 635 1.13 -14.86 31.46
N ASN A 636 0.83 -15.71 32.45
CA ASN A 636 -0.14 -15.40 33.49
C ASN A 636 0.28 -14.18 34.33
N ASP A 637 1.47 -14.13 34.91
CA ASP A 637 1.93 -13.02 35.75
C ASP A 637 1.98 -11.66 35.00
N VAL A 638 2.24 -11.68 33.68
CA VAL A 638 2.17 -10.49 32.82
C VAL A 638 0.72 -10.07 32.50
N ASN A 639 -0.22 -11.02 32.47
CA ASN A 639 -1.61 -10.82 32.05
C ASN A 639 -2.65 -10.81 33.20
N LEU A 640 -2.31 -11.23 34.43
CA LEU A 640 -3.28 -11.50 35.49
C LEU A 640 -3.90 -10.25 36.13
N ALA A 641 -3.23 -9.12 35.98
CA ALA A 641 -3.83 -7.83 36.25
C ALA A 641 -4.32 -7.25 34.92
N LYS A 642 -5.65 -7.11 34.78
CA LYS A 642 -6.39 -5.93 34.24
C LYS A 642 -7.64 -6.29 33.41
N PHE A 643 -8.83 -5.96 33.93
CA PHE A 643 -10.10 -5.91 33.18
C PHE A 643 -11.00 -4.80 33.75
N LEU A 644 -11.63 -3.98 32.90
CA LEU A 644 -12.74 -3.10 33.27
C LEU A 644 -14.06 -3.76 32.85
N SER A 645 -14.69 -4.51 33.74
CA SER A 645 -15.89 -5.30 33.42
C SER A 645 -17.21 -4.50 33.36
N HIS A 646 -17.17 -3.17 33.47
CA HIS A 646 -18.36 -2.33 33.63
C HIS A 646 -19.01 -1.88 32.30
N ASP A 647 -18.22 -1.72 31.23
CA ASP A 647 -18.71 -1.41 29.89
C ASP A 647 -19.36 -2.64 29.20
N LEU A 648 -19.07 -3.86 29.68
CA LEU A 648 -19.62 -5.10 29.13
C LEU A 648 -21.14 -5.23 29.29
N PRO A 649 -21.75 -5.01 30.48
CA PRO A 649 -23.19 -4.94 30.63
C PRO A 649 -23.86 -3.82 29.81
N LEU A 650 -23.19 -2.67 29.67
CA LEU A 650 -23.71 -1.55 28.88
C LEU A 650 -23.75 -1.89 27.39
N PHE A 651 -22.66 -2.45 26.84
CA PHE A 651 -22.63 -2.93 25.46
C PHE A 651 -23.66 -4.05 25.22
N GLN A 652 -23.83 -4.97 26.18
CA GLN A 652 -24.88 -5.98 26.11
C GLN A 652 -26.28 -5.36 26.03
N GLY A 653 -26.58 -4.36 26.86
CA GLY A 653 -27.84 -3.59 26.81
C GLY A 653 -28.07 -2.92 25.45
N ILE A 654 -27.08 -2.18 24.93
CA ILE A 654 -27.14 -1.56 23.59
C ILE A 654 -27.45 -2.61 22.52
N THR A 655 -26.79 -3.78 22.57
CA THR A 655 -27.05 -4.84 21.59
C THR A 655 -28.41 -5.51 21.75
N SER A 656 -28.93 -5.69 22.98
CA SER A 656 -30.26 -6.27 23.18
C SER A 656 -31.39 -5.33 22.75
N ASP A 657 -31.20 -4.03 22.90
CA ASP A 657 -32.19 -3.01 22.53
C ASP A 657 -32.29 -2.84 21.00
N LEU A 658 -31.17 -2.99 20.28
CA LEU A 658 -31.09 -2.92 18.81
C LEU A 658 -31.44 -4.25 18.10
N PHE A 659 -31.15 -5.39 18.73
CA PHE A 659 -31.40 -6.74 18.18
C PHE A 659 -32.44 -7.50 19.03
N GLN A 660 -33.64 -6.93 19.11
CA GLN A 660 -34.71 -7.43 19.98
C GLN A 660 -35.15 -8.85 19.60
N GLY A 661 -35.19 -9.76 20.58
CA GLY A 661 -35.53 -11.17 20.38
C GLY A 661 -34.40 -12.04 19.81
N VAL A 662 -33.25 -11.47 19.47
CA VAL A 662 -32.12 -12.19 18.87
C VAL A 662 -31.24 -12.82 19.96
N VAL A 663 -31.58 -14.05 20.35
CA VAL A 663 -30.73 -14.85 21.26
C VAL A 663 -29.61 -15.51 20.48
N LEU A 664 -28.36 -15.13 20.77
CA LEU A 664 -27.18 -15.85 20.26
C LEU A 664 -27.06 -17.24 20.91
N PRO A 665 -26.71 -18.30 20.15
CA PRO A 665 -26.32 -19.57 20.76
C PRO A 665 -25.06 -19.35 21.61
N GLN A 666 -24.98 -20.03 22.76
CA GLN A 666 -23.74 -20.12 23.52
C GLN A 666 -22.66 -20.75 22.64
N PRO A 667 -21.50 -20.11 22.43
CA PRO A 667 -20.43 -20.67 21.63
C PRO A 667 -19.97 -22.00 22.23
N ASP A 668 -19.98 -23.07 21.43
CA ASP A 668 -19.56 -24.39 21.88
C ASP A 668 -18.03 -24.47 21.99
N TYR A 669 -17.52 -23.95 23.10
CA TYR A 669 -16.13 -24.11 23.46
C TYR A 669 -15.83 -25.49 24.02
N LYS A 670 -16.73 -26.49 24.01
CA LYS A 670 -16.49 -27.77 24.69
C LYS A 670 -15.21 -28.46 24.25
N ALA A 671 -14.87 -28.47 22.96
CA ALA A 671 -13.57 -29.03 22.53
C ALA A 671 -12.36 -28.24 23.06
N LEU A 672 -12.46 -26.91 23.12
CA LEU A 672 -11.42 -26.04 23.67
C LEU A 672 -11.32 -26.19 25.19
N LEU A 673 -12.43 -26.14 25.90
CA LEU A 673 -12.56 -26.31 27.35
C LEU A 673 -12.18 -27.73 27.77
N ASP A 674 -12.50 -28.77 27.02
CA ASP A 674 -12.05 -30.14 27.29
C ASP A 674 -10.55 -30.29 27.08
N ALA A 675 -9.96 -29.62 26.08
CA ALA A 675 -8.51 -29.57 25.90
C ALA A 675 -7.82 -28.73 27.00
N LEU A 676 -8.44 -27.63 27.42
CA LEU A 676 -7.95 -26.73 28.47
C LEU A 676 -8.07 -27.41 29.84
N ASN A 677 -9.19 -28.09 30.12
CA ASN A 677 -9.42 -28.91 31.30
C ASN A 677 -8.49 -30.13 31.33
N LYS A 678 -8.32 -30.87 30.22
CA LYS A 678 -7.32 -31.96 30.17
C LYS A 678 -5.90 -31.48 30.43
N ASN A 679 -5.54 -30.28 29.96
CA ASN A 679 -4.24 -29.68 30.29
C ASN A 679 -4.20 -29.20 31.75
N LEU A 680 -5.27 -28.62 32.29
CA LEU A 680 -5.37 -28.22 33.70
C LEU A 680 -5.32 -29.43 34.64
N GLU A 681 -6.02 -30.53 34.36
CA GLU A 681 -5.93 -31.79 35.12
C GLU A 681 -4.51 -32.39 35.08
N ARG A 682 -3.80 -32.21 33.97
CA ARG A 682 -2.40 -32.63 33.80
C ARG A 682 -1.40 -31.74 34.53
N ILE A 683 -1.77 -30.49 34.82
CA ILE A 683 -0.96 -29.49 35.54
C ILE A 683 -1.31 -29.45 37.04
N CYS A 684 -2.57 -29.74 37.40
CA CYS A 684 -3.13 -29.63 38.75
C CYS A 684 -3.59 -31.00 39.27
N SER A 685 -2.66 -31.81 39.76
CA SER A 685 -2.98 -33.01 40.55
C SER A 685 -3.68 -32.63 41.87
N PRO A 686 -4.71 -33.37 42.33
CA PRO A 686 -5.51 -32.99 43.49
C PRO A 686 -4.74 -33.13 44.82
N SER A 687 -4.56 -32.01 45.54
CA SER A 687 -4.08 -32.02 46.94
C SER A 687 -5.22 -32.30 47.91
N PRO A 688 -5.14 -33.34 48.77
CA PRO A 688 -6.19 -33.67 49.75
C PRO A 688 -6.08 -32.77 50.99
N SER A 689 -6.40 -31.47 50.85
CA SER A 689 -6.26 -30.48 51.92
C SER A 689 -7.39 -29.45 52.05
N CYS A 690 -8.54 -29.67 51.38
CA CYS A 690 -9.74 -28.85 51.53
C CYS A 690 -10.84 -29.57 52.34
N THR A 691 -10.54 -29.84 53.61
CA THR A 691 -11.56 -30.11 54.65
C THR A 691 -11.14 -29.48 55.98
N ARG A 692 -11.46 -28.20 56.15
CA ARG A 692 -11.93 -27.57 57.39
C ARG A 692 -12.41 -26.15 57.11
#